data_AF-A0A9E1SMC1-F1
#
_entry.id   AF-A0A9E1SMC1-F1
#
_cell.length_a   1.000
_cell.length_b   1.000
_cell.length_c   1.000
_cell.angle_alpha   90.00
_cell.angle_beta   90.00
_cell.angle_gamma   90.00
#
_symmetry.space_group_name_H-M   'P 1'
#
loop_
_entity.id
_entity.type
_entity.pdbx_description
1 polymer ?
#
loop_
_entity_poly.entity_id
_entity_poly.type
_entity_poly.pdbx_seq_one_letter_code
_entity_poly.pdbx_strand_id
1 'polypeptide(L)'
;MIAFFSTSLAQTNDQPLNSIEFILSAEEQLWVAEHPVVRITNQMDWAPFDFIQGGNPTGFSIDYINLILQKVGLTGDYINGYTWEELHKQTEDKEIDIIHSLIQTEERDKLFLFTSPYLDMSLGYYAKTDSLRIFGPSDFAGKSIGAIAGSGTKFAFQQKYPNAELVDYDDVLEALIALSSGNIDIYIGRIPVVNYTINKNFMADLELVCDVELSATTQVNNIRLATRNDWPELRTILEKGMASISDDEYNLLVNKWQARSSNELNFILTDEEKAWLEENNIIRVSATPNISPLEFVTVDENISGITGSYLDRISDILDVRFIWAKNKSWTEGFEMIKSGQADIISAATSTPERNRYLEFTDSYLTSTNMIFTKRENATYSTMENLAGKKIAQVEGFAVTTFIKQDYPEINLIEVASIKDALSLVDQNEVDAFIGSVMVATPTLSELGIDNIVAVGETPYRIEETIGIRSNLPLLASAINKALNSISAVERTAINRSWMSLKVEPKQDYQLVFTIASILILVITVILFWNASLRREVNSRIKIEQKLMKSQEIAENANTAKSAFLANMSHEIRTPLNAIIGFSNAMTSEIYGEINPPKYKEYLSDITNSGLHLATVIDDILDLSKIEAGKLQLVETEFDLNECTIEAIRMIRSDANDKNIELTYQEEDALVYGDKNAIKRVIINLLSNAVKYTNIGGEVLDRAFGTNQGGSPRIGNE
;
A
#
# COMPACT_ATOMS: atom_id res chain seq x y z
N MET A 1 -5.83 10.47 27.47
CA MET A 1 -5.12 11.29 28.47
C MET A 1 -5.68 12.68 28.35
N ILE A 2 -6.79 12.96 29.04
CA ILE A 2 -7.56 14.19 28.86
C ILE A 2 -7.55 14.91 30.20
N ALA A 3 -6.70 15.92 30.29
CA ALA A 3 -6.71 16.91 31.36
C ALA A 3 -7.71 17.99 30.95
N PHE A 4 -8.89 17.98 31.56
CA PHE A 4 -9.78 19.14 31.59
C PHE A 4 -10.25 19.30 33.02
N PHE A 5 -9.64 20.23 33.75
CA PHE A 5 -10.25 21.13 34.73
C PHE A 5 -9.12 21.97 35.31
N SER A 6 -8.85 23.10 34.68
CA SER A 6 -8.30 24.25 35.38
C SER A 6 -8.61 25.51 34.60
N THR A 7 -9.05 26.53 35.36
CA THR A 7 -9.13 27.95 35.04
C THR A 7 -10.35 28.45 34.26
N SER A 8 -11.38 28.88 35.00
CA SER A 8 -11.81 30.29 35.07
C SER A 8 -12.90 30.46 36.15
N LEU A 9 -12.55 30.20 37.42
CA LEU A 9 -13.29 30.81 38.53
C LEU A 9 -12.85 32.28 38.59
N ALA A 10 -13.72 33.18 38.15
CA ALA A 10 -13.54 34.60 38.34
C ALA A 10 -13.42 34.89 39.85
N GLN A 11 -12.33 35.55 40.23
CA GLN A 11 -12.10 36.06 41.58
C GLN A 11 -13.28 36.90 42.06
N THR A 12 -13.86 36.53 43.21
CA THR A 12 -14.42 37.52 44.15
C THR A 12 -14.14 37.10 45.59
N ASN A 13 -13.37 37.95 46.28
CA ASN A 13 -13.16 38.11 47.74
C ASN A 13 -13.40 36.92 48.70
N ASP A 14 -12.30 36.47 49.31
CA ASP A 14 -12.30 35.74 50.59
C ASP A 14 -12.95 36.57 51.72
N GLN A 15 -14.19 36.20 52.06
CA GLN A 15 -14.79 36.39 53.37
C GLN A 15 -15.39 35.04 53.80
N PRO A 16 -15.28 34.64 55.07
CA PRO A 16 -15.92 33.40 55.52
C PRO A 16 -17.44 33.57 55.40
N LEU A 17 -18.04 32.81 54.48
CA LEU A 17 -19.48 32.80 54.22
C LEU A 17 -20.22 32.30 55.47
N ASN A 18 -20.74 33.27 56.23
CA ASN A 18 -21.86 33.06 57.12
C ASN A 18 -22.98 32.36 56.36
N SER A 19 -23.57 31.34 56.97
CA SER A 19 -24.79 30.65 56.57
C SER A 19 -25.85 31.62 56.05
N ILE A 20 -26.07 31.64 54.73
CA ILE A 20 -27.13 32.41 54.10
C ILE A 20 -28.44 31.68 54.36
N GLU A 21 -29.29 32.24 55.23
CA GLU A 21 -30.71 31.90 55.33
C GLU A 21 -31.37 32.16 53.97
N PHE A 22 -31.72 31.08 53.27
CA PHE A 22 -32.38 31.11 51.99
C PHE A 22 -33.89 31.19 52.18
N ILE A 23 -34.50 32.35 51.91
CA ILE A 23 -35.96 32.54 52.01
C ILE A 23 -36.46 33.25 50.75
N LEU A 24 -37.34 32.58 50.00
CA LEU A 24 -38.14 33.20 48.93
C LEU A 24 -38.88 34.42 49.49
N SER A 25 -39.02 35.49 48.71
CA SER A 25 -39.79 36.66 49.13
C SER A 25 -41.25 36.28 49.41
N ALA A 26 -42.00 37.08 50.16
CA ALA A 26 -43.41 36.80 50.43
C ALA A 26 -44.24 36.69 49.12
N GLU A 27 -43.89 37.47 48.10
CA GLU A 27 -44.50 37.43 46.77
C GLU A 27 -44.14 36.15 46.01
N GLU A 28 -42.88 35.72 46.06
CA GLU A 28 -42.43 34.46 45.45
C GLU A 28 -43.02 33.23 46.15
N GLN A 29 -43.18 33.27 47.47
CA GLN A 29 -43.84 32.19 48.24
C GLN A 29 -45.31 32.04 47.85
N LEU A 30 -46.01 33.17 47.69
CA LEU A 30 -47.38 33.17 47.17
C LEU A 30 -47.42 32.63 45.75
N TRP A 31 -46.48 33.06 44.90
CA TRP A 31 -46.39 32.58 43.52
C TRP A 31 -46.21 31.06 43.44
N VAL A 32 -45.28 30.49 44.23
CA VAL A 32 -45.05 29.03 44.31
C VAL A 32 -46.30 28.30 44.81
N ALA A 33 -47.01 28.86 45.79
CA ALA A 33 -48.25 28.27 46.30
C ALA A 33 -49.38 28.28 45.25
N GLU A 34 -49.44 29.29 44.38
CA GLU A 34 -50.41 29.39 43.29
C GLU A 34 -50.03 28.53 42.07
N HIS A 35 -48.73 28.27 41.86
CA HIS A 35 -48.19 27.54 40.71
C HIS A 35 -47.28 26.37 41.14
N PRO A 36 -47.80 25.35 41.84
CA PRO A 36 -46.98 24.27 42.39
C PRO A 36 -46.33 23.36 41.34
N VAL A 37 -46.84 23.39 40.10
CA VAL A 37 -46.35 22.61 38.96
C VAL A 37 -45.99 23.57 37.83
N VAL A 38 -44.80 23.42 37.25
CA VAL A 38 -44.33 24.17 36.07
C VAL A 38 -44.07 23.21 34.91
N ARG A 39 -44.47 23.60 33.70
CA ARG A 39 -44.23 22.82 32.48
C ARG A 39 -42.85 23.12 31.93
N ILE A 40 -42.09 22.08 31.61
CA ILE A 40 -40.66 22.17 31.28
C ILE A 40 -40.40 21.42 29.99
N THR A 41 -39.60 21.98 29.08
CA THR A 41 -39.15 21.25 27.88
C THR A 41 -38.35 20.00 28.24
N ASN A 42 -38.44 18.92 27.47
CA ASN A 42 -37.50 17.79 27.52
C ASN A 42 -37.23 17.29 26.09
N GLN A 43 -35.96 17.36 25.67
CA GLN A 43 -35.52 16.88 24.37
C GLN A 43 -35.44 15.34 24.33
N MET A 44 -35.45 14.76 23.14
CA MET A 44 -35.46 13.30 22.93
C MET A 44 -34.04 12.71 22.89
N ASP A 45 -33.06 13.49 22.44
CA ASP A 45 -31.80 13.01 21.87
C ASP A 45 -30.54 13.73 22.38
N TRP A 46 -30.66 14.71 23.29
CA TRP A 46 -29.54 15.54 23.74
C TRP A 46 -28.82 15.02 24.98
N ALA A 47 -28.48 13.73 24.90
CA ALA A 47 -27.74 13.04 25.94
C ALA A 47 -26.28 13.53 26.04
N PRO A 48 -25.68 13.57 27.25
CA PRO A 48 -26.21 13.09 28.54
C PRO A 48 -27.00 14.14 29.35
N PHE A 49 -27.42 15.26 28.76
CA PHE A 49 -27.98 16.39 29.52
C PHE A 49 -29.51 16.42 29.53
N ASP A 50 -30.14 16.17 28.39
CA ASP A 50 -31.59 16.28 28.20
C ASP A 50 -32.05 15.28 27.13
N PHE A 51 -32.52 14.11 27.58
CA PHE A 51 -32.97 13.05 26.68
C PHE A 51 -34.01 12.17 27.36
N ILE A 52 -34.53 11.17 26.64
CA ILE A 52 -35.43 10.17 27.21
C ILE A 52 -34.71 8.83 27.41
N GLN A 53 -34.86 8.25 28.59
CA GLN A 53 -34.45 6.87 28.89
C GLN A 53 -35.62 6.10 29.51
N GLY A 54 -35.99 4.96 28.89
CA GLY A 54 -37.10 4.13 29.38
C GLY A 54 -38.45 4.87 29.44
N GLY A 55 -38.67 5.83 28.55
CA GLY A 55 -39.87 6.68 28.54
C GLY A 55 -39.87 7.84 29.54
N ASN A 56 -38.80 8.01 30.34
CA ASN A 56 -38.71 9.07 31.34
C ASN A 56 -37.69 10.16 30.96
N PRO A 57 -37.97 11.45 31.27
CA PRO A 57 -37.00 12.54 31.18
C PRO A 57 -35.75 12.19 31.98
N THR A 58 -34.59 12.24 31.33
CA THR A 58 -33.33 11.75 31.88
C THR A 58 -32.19 12.64 31.43
N GLY A 59 -31.24 12.93 32.32
CA GLY A 59 -30.03 13.67 31.98
C GLY A 59 -29.56 14.59 33.10
N PHE A 60 -28.34 15.12 32.96
CA PHE A 60 -27.77 16.06 33.92
C PHE A 60 -28.66 17.29 34.13
N SER A 61 -29.17 17.90 33.05
CA SER A 61 -30.02 19.09 33.15
C SER A 61 -31.34 18.77 33.82
N ILE A 62 -31.90 17.58 33.58
CA ILE A 62 -33.13 17.11 34.23
C ILE A 62 -32.92 16.98 35.74
N ASP A 63 -31.86 16.29 36.17
CA ASP A 63 -31.56 16.15 37.60
C ASP A 63 -31.25 17.48 38.28
N TYR A 64 -30.51 18.36 37.60
CA TYR A 64 -30.18 19.70 38.10
C TYR A 64 -31.43 20.56 38.27
N ILE A 65 -32.33 20.58 37.29
CA ILE A 65 -33.61 21.30 37.37
C ILE A 65 -34.48 20.73 38.49
N ASN A 66 -34.60 19.41 38.61
CA ASN A 66 -35.38 18.79 39.69
C ASN A 66 -34.84 19.17 41.07
N LEU A 67 -33.51 19.26 41.24
CA LEU A 67 -32.90 19.73 42.47
C LEU A 67 -33.26 21.20 42.77
N ILE A 68 -33.22 22.08 41.76
CA ILE A 68 -33.66 23.47 41.90
C ILE A 68 -35.12 23.53 42.35
N LEU A 69 -36.01 22.84 41.63
CA LEU A 69 -37.45 22.83 41.90
C LEU A 69 -37.75 22.32 43.32
N GLN A 70 -37.07 21.26 43.75
CA GLN A 70 -37.18 20.74 45.11
C GLN A 70 -36.80 21.78 46.17
N LYS A 71 -35.69 22.53 45.96
CA LYS A 71 -35.21 23.56 46.90
C LYS A 71 -36.18 24.74 47.03
N VAL A 72 -36.95 25.04 45.98
CA VAL A 72 -37.88 26.17 45.94
C VAL A 72 -39.35 25.77 46.11
N GLY A 73 -39.64 24.47 46.31
CA GLY A 73 -41.00 23.98 46.57
C GLY A 73 -41.87 23.83 45.32
N LEU A 74 -41.27 23.69 44.14
CA LEU A 74 -41.95 23.45 42.87
C LEU A 74 -41.80 21.99 42.43
N THR A 75 -42.64 21.58 41.48
CA THR A 75 -42.54 20.30 40.76
C THR A 75 -42.58 20.53 39.26
N GLY A 76 -41.86 19.69 38.50
CA GLY A 76 -41.77 19.81 37.05
C GLY A 76 -42.67 18.80 36.33
N ASP A 77 -43.39 19.28 35.32
CA ASP A 77 -44.07 18.45 34.31
C ASP A 77 -43.31 18.57 32.98
N TYR A 78 -42.66 17.49 32.56
CA TYR A 78 -41.74 17.52 31.41
C TYR A 78 -42.47 17.17 30.11
N ILE A 79 -42.51 18.14 29.20
CA ILE A 79 -43.13 18.04 27.88
C ILE A 79 -42.11 17.51 26.86
N ASN A 80 -42.44 16.39 26.23
CA ASN A 80 -41.57 15.71 25.26
C ASN A 80 -42.35 15.16 24.06
N GLY A 81 -41.66 14.50 23.12
CA GLY A 81 -42.27 13.96 21.90
C GLY A 81 -42.41 14.96 20.74
N TYR A 82 -41.74 16.10 20.85
CA TYR A 82 -41.73 17.19 19.87
C TYR A 82 -40.29 17.51 19.43
N THR A 83 -40.14 18.10 18.25
CA THR A 83 -38.84 18.61 17.78
C THR A 83 -38.41 19.83 18.60
N TRP A 84 -37.12 20.18 18.53
CA TRP A 84 -36.61 21.36 19.24
C TRP A 84 -37.28 22.66 18.80
N GLU A 85 -37.59 22.81 17.51
CA GLU A 85 -38.31 23.97 16.98
C GLU A 85 -39.74 24.05 17.52
N GLU A 86 -40.43 22.91 17.60
CA GLU A 86 -41.78 22.83 18.17
C GLU A 86 -41.80 23.16 19.67
N LEU A 87 -40.83 22.65 20.46
CA LEU A 87 -40.71 22.96 21.89
C LEU A 87 -40.43 24.46 22.11
N HIS A 88 -39.57 25.06 21.28
CA HIS A 88 -39.32 26.49 21.31
C HIS A 88 -40.59 27.29 21.02
N LYS A 89 -41.34 26.89 19.98
CA LYS A 89 -42.60 27.54 19.60
C LYS A 89 -43.66 27.45 20.69
N GLN A 90 -43.84 26.27 21.29
CA GLN A 90 -44.77 26.09 22.42
C GLN A 90 -44.38 26.95 23.64
N THR A 91 -43.07 27.17 23.86
CA THR A 91 -42.61 28.07 24.92
C THR A 91 -42.92 29.53 24.60
N GLU A 92 -42.72 29.97 23.35
CA GLU A 92 -43.11 31.32 22.89
C GLU A 92 -44.61 31.56 23.04
N ASP A 93 -45.41 30.54 22.71
CA ASP A 93 -46.86 30.55 22.81
C ASP A 93 -47.36 30.32 24.25
N LYS A 94 -46.41 30.22 25.21
CA LYS A 94 -46.67 30.14 26.65
C LYS A 94 -47.37 28.86 27.12
N GLU A 95 -47.28 27.82 26.29
CA GLU A 95 -47.72 26.45 26.59
C GLU A 95 -46.67 25.69 27.42
N ILE A 96 -45.43 26.18 27.45
CA ILE A 96 -44.35 25.68 28.30
C ILE A 96 -43.80 26.85 29.12
N ASP A 97 -43.52 26.61 30.41
CA ASP A 97 -43.17 27.67 31.36
C ASP A 97 -41.65 27.87 31.50
N ILE A 98 -40.90 26.77 31.37
CA ILE A 98 -39.43 26.74 31.42
C ILE A 98 -38.89 26.03 30.19
N ILE A 99 -38.02 26.71 29.44
CA ILE A 99 -37.16 26.10 28.43
C ILE A 99 -35.74 26.06 28.95
N HIS A 100 -35.05 24.94 28.78
CA HIS A 100 -33.68 24.78 29.26
C HIS A 100 -32.75 24.35 28.15
N SER A 101 -31.49 24.09 28.52
CA SER A 101 -30.44 23.71 27.57
C SER A 101 -30.24 24.79 26.49
N LEU A 102 -30.55 26.04 26.82
CA LEU A 102 -30.70 27.12 25.86
C LEU A 102 -29.52 28.08 25.88
N ILE A 103 -29.13 28.55 24.70
CA ILE A 103 -28.14 29.61 24.50
C ILE A 103 -28.88 30.93 24.40
N GLN A 104 -28.43 31.92 25.17
CA GLN A 104 -28.93 33.29 25.13
C GLN A 104 -28.47 34.01 23.86
N THR A 105 -29.40 34.62 23.15
CA THR A 105 -29.13 35.42 21.94
C THR A 105 -29.97 36.71 22.00
N GLU A 106 -29.56 37.75 21.25
CA GLU A 106 -30.29 39.03 21.21
C GLU A 106 -31.74 38.89 20.74
N GLU A 107 -32.03 37.91 19.88
CA GLU A 107 -33.40 37.61 19.44
C GLU A 107 -34.21 36.96 20.55
N ARG A 108 -33.62 36.02 21.28
CA ARG A 108 -34.29 35.30 22.38
C ARG A 108 -34.48 36.15 23.63
N ASP A 109 -33.64 37.16 23.85
CA ASP A 109 -33.81 38.12 24.96
C ASP A 109 -35.13 38.91 24.87
N LYS A 110 -35.74 38.97 23.68
CA LYS A 110 -37.07 39.59 23.49
C LYS A 110 -38.21 38.65 23.87
N LEU A 111 -37.96 37.34 23.89
CA LEU A 111 -38.96 36.28 24.05
C LEU A 111 -38.95 35.69 25.45
N PHE A 112 -37.78 35.54 26.07
CA PHE A 112 -37.60 34.83 27.33
C PHE A 112 -36.80 35.62 28.36
N LEU A 113 -36.95 35.23 29.63
CA LEU A 113 -36.13 35.72 30.74
C LEU A 113 -35.11 34.64 31.11
N PHE A 114 -33.83 34.93 30.89
CA PHE A 114 -32.74 33.99 31.15
C PHE A 114 -32.25 34.04 32.62
N THR A 115 -31.86 32.88 33.14
CA THR A 115 -31.10 32.76 34.38
C THR A 115 -29.60 32.91 34.14
N SER A 116 -28.81 32.98 35.20
CA SER A 116 -27.37 32.66 35.23
C SER A 116 -27.09 31.31 34.57
N PRO A 117 -25.91 31.10 33.98
CA PRO A 117 -25.60 29.84 33.33
C PRO A 117 -25.31 28.76 34.36
N TYR A 118 -25.70 27.53 34.05
CA TYR A 118 -25.47 26.36 34.92
C TYR A 118 -24.52 25.32 34.31
N LEU A 119 -24.21 25.48 33.03
CA LEU A 119 -23.25 24.67 32.28
C LEU A 119 -22.45 25.56 31.33
N ASP A 120 -21.17 25.23 31.19
CA ASP A 120 -20.26 25.77 30.19
C ASP A 120 -19.81 24.62 29.29
N MET A 121 -20.16 24.67 28.00
CA MET A 121 -19.91 23.60 27.06
C MET A 121 -19.17 24.07 25.82
N SER A 122 -17.96 23.57 25.63
CA SER A 122 -17.16 23.83 24.42
C SER A 122 -17.76 23.19 23.16
N LEU A 123 -17.53 23.87 22.04
CA LEU A 123 -17.82 23.38 20.71
C LEU A 123 -16.59 22.72 20.10
N GLY A 124 -16.82 21.72 19.25
CA GLY A 124 -15.78 21.02 18.52
C GLY A 124 -16.18 20.77 17.07
N TYR A 125 -15.18 20.59 16.23
CA TYR A 125 -15.32 20.13 14.85
C TYR A 125 -15.02 18.64 14.77
N TYR A 126 -15.93 17.89 14.16
CA TYR A 126 -15.79 16.45 13.96
C TYR A 126 -15.64 16.14 12.48
N ALA A 127 -14.74 15.22 12.15
CA ALA A 127 -14.55 14.68 10.81
C ALA A 127 -14.17 13.19 10.88
N LYS A 128 -14.03 12.54 9.72
CA LYS A 128 -13.57 11.14 9.67
C LYS A 128 -12.08 11.03 10.04
N THR A 129 -11.67 9.95 10.71
CA THR A 129 -10.30 9.71 11.22
C THR A 129 -9.19 9.78 10.15
N ASP A 130 -9.51 9.47 8.89
CA ASP A 130 -8.56 9.50 7.76
C ASP A 130 -8.65 10.78 6.92
N SER A 131 -9.46 11.76 7.35
CA SER A 131 -9.58 13.05 6.67
C SER A 131 -8.33 13.89 6.94
N LEU A 132 -7.87 14.66 5.95
CA LEU A 132 -6.87 15.72 6.18
C LEU A 132 -7.32 16.55 7.39
N ARG A 133 -6.47 16.65 8.42
CA ARG A 133 -6.78 17.43 9.63
C ARG A 133 -7.18 18.85 9.23
N ILE A 134 -8.39 19.22 9.62
CA ILE A 134 -9.00 20.52 9.41
C ILE A 134 -8.63 21.36 10.63
N PHE A 135 -7.76 22.35 10.45
CA PHE A 135 -7.19 23.14 11.54
C PHE A 135 -7.92 24.45 11.79
N GLY A 136 -8.95 24.76 10.99
CA GLY A 136 -9.80 25.91 11.23
C GLY A 136 -10.54 26.46 10.01
N PRO A 137 -11.03 27.71 10.10
CA PRO A 137 -11.95 28.29 9.11
C PRO A 137 -11.40 28.47 7.70
N SER A 138 -10.08 28.51 7.54
CA SER A 138 -9.42 28.55 6.24
C SER A 138 -9.65 27.29 5.41
N ASP A 139 -9.95 26.18 6.08
CA ASP A 139 -10.10 24.86 5.47
C ASP A 139 -11.57 24.53 5.16
N PHE A 140 -12.51 25.44 5.48
CA PHE A 140 -13.95 25.28 5.25
C PHE A 140 -14.37 25.59 3.81
N ALA A 141 -13.48 26.19 3.01
CA ALA A 141 -13.81 26.56 1.63
C ALA A 141 -14.09 25.31 0.78
N GLY A 142 -15.30 25.22 0.23
CA GLY A 142 -15.74 24.08 -0.59
C GLY A 142 -16.03 22.81 0.21
N LYS A 143 -16.15 22.91 1.53
CA LYS A 143 -16.53 21.81 2.43
C LYS A 143 -17.99 21.93 2.84
N SER A 144 -18.66 20.79 2.92
CA SER A 144 -20.03 20.67 3.42
C SER A 144 -20.01 20.53 4.94
N ILE A 145 -20.69 21.43 5.64
CA ILE A 145 -20.64 21.53 7.11
C ILE A 145 -22.02 21.26 7.69
N GLY A 146 -22.19 20.14 8.38
CA GLY A 146 -23.44 19.81 9.05
C GLY A 146 -23.63 20.60 10.35
N ALA A 147 -24.85 21.07 10.60
CA ALA A 147 -25.28 21.70 11.84
C ALA A 147 -26.76 21.37 12.13
N ILE A 148 -27.15 21.44 13.41
CA ILE A 148 -28.56 21.21 13.79
C ILE A 148 -29.40 22.43 13.47
N ALA A 149 -30.54 22.23 12.80
CA ALA A 149 -31.50 23.26 12.46
C ALA A 149 -31.99 24.02 13.71
N GLY A 150 -32.10 25.35 13.61
CA GLY A 150 -32.54 26.20 14.74
C GLY A 150 -31.62 26.25 15.97
N SER A 151 -30.50 25.53 15.97
CA SER A 151 -29.60 25.48 17.11
C SER A 151 -28.82 26.80 17.31
N GLY A 152 -28.56 27.17 18.57
CA GLY A 152 -27.73 28.34 18.85
C GLY A 152 -26.28 28.17 18.37
N THR A 153 -25.81 26.92 18.23
CA THR A 153 -24.52 26.58 17.61
C THR A 153 -24.49 27.01 16.15
N LYS A 154 -25.51 26.66 15.35
CA LYS A 154 -25.64 27.09 13.96
C LYS A 154 -25.63 28.62 13.84
N PHE A 155 -26.44 29.31 14.65
CA PHE A 155 -26.52 30.77 14.65
C PHE A 155 -25.16 31.42 14.93
N ALA A 156 -24.48 30.99 16.00
CA ALA A 156 -23.18 31.53 16.38
C ALA A 156 -22.11 31.28 15.31
N PHE A 157 -22.14 30.11 14.69
CA PHE A 157 -21.23 29.77 13.61
C PHE A 157 -21.48 30.63 12.37
N GLN A 158 -22.74 30.78 11.95
CA GLN A 158 -23.10 31.59 10.78
C GLN A 158 -22.75 33.07 10.97
N GLN A 159 -22.92 33.61 12.20
CA GLN A 159 -22.55 34.99 12.49
C GLN A 159 -21.05 35.24 12.31
N LYS A 160 -20.21 34.27 12.73
CA LYS A 160 -18.75 34.37 12.61
C LYS A 160 -18.25 34.02 11.21
N TYR A 161 -18.92 33.11 10.51
CA TYR A 161 -18.56 32.60 9.18
C TYR A 161 -19.74 32.71 8.21
N PRO A 162 -20.13 33.93 7.80
CA PRO A 162 -21.36 34.16 7.03
C PRO A 162 -21.36 33.54 5.63
N ASN A 163 -20.19 33.19 5.10
CA ASN A 163 -20.00 32.61 3.78
C ASN A 163 -19.86 31.07 3.81
N ALA A 164 -19.94 30.44 4.99
CA ALA A 164 -19.91 28.99 5.08
C ALA A 164 -21.27 28.42 4.66
N GLU A 165 -21.26 27.35 3.86
CA GLU A 165 -22.46 26.60 3.51
C GLU A 165 -22.72 25.53 4.57
N LEU A 166 -23.83 25.71 5.30
CA LEU A 166 -24.28 24.75 6.32
C LEU A 166 -25.36 23.83 5.74
N VAL A 167 -25.28 22.55 6.09
CA VAL A 167 -26.30 21.53 5.82
C VAL A 167 -27.07 21.29 7.10
N ASP A 168 -28.39 21.41 7.03
CA ASP A 168 -29.28 21.26 8.17
C ASP A 168 -29.62 19.79 8.43
N TYR A 169 -29.60 19.43 9.71
CA TYR A 169 -30.02 18.14 10.25
C TYR A 169 -30.97 18.35 11.43
N ASP A 170 -31.87 17.40 11.65
CA ASP A 170 -32.86 17.50 12.71
C ASP A 170 -32.31 17.01 14.06
N ASP A 171 -31.41 16.02 14.03
CA ASP A 171 -30.81 15.43 15.23
C ASP A 171 -29.29 15.19 15.10
N VAL A 172 -28.62 15.05 16.26
CA VAL A 172 -27.16 14.91 16.32
C VAL A 172 -26.68 13.58 15.71
N LEU A 173 -27.45 12.51 15.85
CA LEU A 173 -27.09 11.18 15.35
C LEU A 173 -27.16 11.16 13.81
N GLU A 174 -28.21 11.71 13.21
CA GLU A 174 -28.38 11.86 11.77
C GLU A 174 -27.18 12.60 11.15
N ALA A 175 -26.80 13.74 11.73
CA ALA A 175 -25.65 14.51 11.26
C ALA A 175 -24.33 13.72 11.34
N LEU A 176 -24.13 12.93 12.40
CA LEU A 176 -22.93 12.09 12.56
C LEU A 176 -22.94 10.89 11.60
N ILE A 177 -24.09 10.29 11.32
CA ILE A 177 -24.24 9.24 10.30
C ILE A 177 -23.89 9.80 8.92
N ALA A 178 -24.39 11.00 8.59
CA ALA A 178 -24.05 11.68 7.34
C ALA A 178 -22.54 11.98 7.25
N LEU A 179 -21.91 12.36 8.36
CA LEU A 179 -20.46 12.57 8.42
C LEU A 179 -19.68 11.26 8.19
N SER A 180 -20.05 10.19 8.90
CA SER A 180 -19.42 8.86 8.76
C SER A 180 -19.58 8.31 7.34
N SER A 181 -20.74 8.52 6.73
CA SER A 181 -21.05 8.13 5.35
C SER A 181 -20.34 8.99 4.30
N GLY A 182 -19.78 10.14 4.68
CA GLY A 182 -19.13 11.08 3.77
C GLY A 182 -20.09 11.98 2.98
N ASN A 183 -21.34 12.12 3.42
CA ASN A 183 -22.32 13.05 2.85
C ASN A 183 -22.04 14.50 3.27
N ILE A 184 -21.42 14.68 4.43
CA ILE A 184 -20.83 15.94 4.87
C ILE A 184 -19.35 15.74 5.21
N ASP A 185 -18.56 16.81 5.10
CA ASP A 185 -17.13 16.78 5.41
C ASP A 185 -16.84 17.06 6.89
N ILE A 186 -17.66 17.91 7.52
CA ILE A 186 -17.46 18.42 8.88
C ILE A 186 -18.80 18.45 9.60
N TYR A 187 -18.83 18.08 10.86
CA TYR A 187 -19.95 18.38 11.76
C TYR A 187 -19.51 19.33 12.88
N ILE A 188 -20.35 20.33 13.18
CA ILE A 188 -20.13 21.27 14.28
C ILE A 188 -21.07 20.95 15.44
N GLY A 189 -20.53 20.69 16.64
CA GLY A 189 -21.36 20.27 17.76
C GLY A 189 -20.71 20.46 19.13
N ARG A 190 -21.51 20.27 20.19
CA ARG A 190 -21.04 20.35 21.58
C ARG A 190 -20.23 19.11 21.92
N ILE A 191 -18.98 19.28 22.35
CA ILE A 191 -18.07 18.14 22.55
C ILE A 191 -18.67 17.05 23.44
N PRO A 192 -19.27 17.36 24.60
CA PRO A 192 -19.82 16.31 25.47
C PRO A 192 -20.99 15.54 24.84
N VAL A 193 -21.87 16.21 24.10
CA VAL A 193 -23.04 15.61 23.43
C VAL A 193 -22.59 14.73 22.25
N VAL A 194 -21.67 15.25 21.44
CA VAL A 194 -21.17 14.53 20.26
C VAL A 194 -20.35 13.32 20.68
N ASN A 195 -19.44 13.46 21.65
CA ASN A 195 -18.66 12.33 22.15
C ASN A 195 -19.55 11.26 22.80
N TYR A 196 -20.56 11.66 23.57
CA TYR A 196 -21.53 10.70 24.10
C TYR A 196 -22.23 9.95 22.97
N THR A 197 -22.68 10.66 21.93
CA THR A 197 -23.39 10.08 20.78
C THR A 197 -22.48 9.16 19.95
N ILE A 198 -21.24 9.57 19.67
CA ILE A 198 -20.23 8.75 18.98
C ILE A 198 -19.96 7.47 19.77
N ASN A 199 -19.72 7.58 21.08
CA ASN A 199 -19.41 6.44 21.93
C ASN A 199 -20.59 5.48 22.08
N LYS A 200 -21.80 6.02 22.24
CA LYS A 200 -23.04 5.24 22.37
C LYS A 200 -23.40 4.49 21.09
N ASN A 201 -23.11 5.09 19.93
CA ASN A 201 -23.46 4.54 18.62
C ASN A 201 -22.26 3.94 17.88
N PHE A 202 -21.11 3.77 18.56
CA PHE A 202 -19.97 3.03 18.05
C PHE A 202 -19.35 3.57 16.74
N MET A 203 -19.42 4.89 16.53
CA MET A 203 -18.91 5.56 15.32
C MET A 203 -17.39 5.80 15.40
N ALA A 204 -16.61 4.72 15.33
CA ALA A 204 -15.16 4.76 15.54
C ALA A 204 -14.37 5.42 14.40
N ASP A 205 -15.00 5.67 13.26
CA ASP A 205 -14.42 6.36 12.11
C ASP A 205 -14.51 7.88 12.23
N LEU A 206 -15.10 8.41 13.31
CA LEU A 206 -15.24 9.84 13.59
C LEU A 206 -14.31 10.28 14.71
N GLU A 207 -13.70 11.45 14.56
CA GLU A 207 -12.87 12.05 15.60
C GLU A 207 -13.11 13.55 15.74
N LEU A 208 -12.83 14.05 16.96
CA LEU A 208 -12.70 15.47 17.22
C LEU A 208 -11.39 15.96 16.60
N VAL A 209 -11.49 16.83 15.59
CA VAL A 209 -10.35 17.32 14.82
C VAL A 209 -9.78 18.62 15.41
N CYS A 210 -10.65 19.46 15.97
CA CYS A 210 -10.26 20.73 16.59
C CYS A 210 -11.35 21.25 17.54
N ASP A 211 -10.93 21.89 18.63
CA ASP A 211 -11.81 22.67 19.50
C ASP A 211 -12.08 24.04 18.87
N VAL A 212 -13.32 24.54 19.00
CA VAL A 212 -13.70 25.81 18.40
C VAL A 212 -13.57 26.94 19.41
N GLU A 213 -12.63 27.85 19.17
CA GLU A 213 -12.60 29.15 19.85
C GLU A 213 -13.58 30.12 19.16
N LEU A 214 -14.89 29.99 19.43
CA LEU A 214 -15.85 31.07 19.18
C LEU A 214 -15.64 32.12 20.30
N SER A 215 -14.90 33.19 19.97
CA SER A 215 -14.44 34.27 20.86
C SER A 215 -15.38 34.64 22.03
N ALA A 216 -14.77 35.04 23.15
CA ALA A 216 -15.35 35.45 24.44
C ALA A 216 -16.55 36.45 24.40
N THR A 217 -16.85 37.06 23.25
CA THR A 217 -17.94 38.02 23.08
C THR A 217 -19.33 37.41 22.91
N THR A 218 -19.47 36.12 22.59
CA THR A 218 -20.78 35.52 22.27
C THR A 218 -21.42 34.70 23.39
N GLN A 219 -20.72 34.42 24.50
CA GLN A 219 -21.20 33.56 25.61
C GLN A 219 -21.84 32.23 25.13
N VAL A 220 -21.51 31.75 23.93
CA VAL A 220 -22.22 30.65 23.27
C VAL A 220 -21.99 29.31 23.95
N ASN A 221 -21.02 29.20 24.85
CA ASN A 221 -20.78 28.00 25.64
C ASN A 221 -21.66 27.95 26.89
N ASN A 222 -22.21 29.09 27.32
CA ASN A 222 -23.03 29.19 28.51
C ASN A 222 -24.46 28.72 28.22
N ILE A 223 -24.83 27.63 28.87
CA ILE A 223 -26.17 27.05 28.80
C ILE A 223 -26.96 27.51 30.02
N ARG A 224 -28.19 27.95 29.76
CA ARG A 224 -29.06 28.63 30.73
C ARG A 224 -30.43 27.99 30.77
N LEU A 225 -31.15 28.27 31.85
CA LEU A 225 -32.60 28.14 31.90
C LEU A 225 -33.19 29.46 31.38
N ALA A 226 -34.35 29.39 30.76
CA ALA A 226 -35.13 30.55 30.42
C ALA A 226 -36.60 30.31 30.73
N THR A 227 -37.27 31.36 31.21
CA THR A 227 -38.70 31.33 31.50
C THR A 227 -39.44 32.21 30.52
N ARG A 228 -40.74 31.98 30.41
CA ARG A 228 -41.65 32.94 29.79
C ARG A 228 -41.49 34.35 30.36
N ASN A 229 -41.63 35.35 29.49
CA ASN A 229 -41.32 36.74 29.82
C ASN A 229 -42.37 37.48 30.67
N ASP A 230 -43.54 36.88 30.84
CA ASP A 230 -44.63 37.38 31.69
C ASP A 230 -44.59 36.84 33.12
N TRP A 231 -43.66 35.94 33.47
CA TRP A 231 -43.43 35.43 34.83
C TRP A 231 -42.01 35.76 35.34
N PRO A 232 -41.69 37.04 35.64
CA PRO A 232 -40.40 37.44 36.18
C PRO A 232 -40.09 36.86 37.57
N GLU A 233 -41.12 36.51 38.35
CA GLU A 233 -41.02 35.84 39.64
C GLU A 233 -40.39 34.46 39.46
N LEU A 234 -40.86 33.66 38.49
CA LEU A 234 -40.33 32.31 38.22
C LEU A 234 -38.84 32.34 37.90
N ARG A 235 -38.38 33.28 37.05
CA ARG A 235 -36.94 33.45 36.77
C ARG A 235 -36.13 33.70 38.04
N THR A 236 -36.64 34.54 38.94
CA THR A 236 -35.95 34.90 40.18
C THR A 236 -36.00 33.76 41.21
N ILE A 237 -37.09 33.00 41.26
CA ILE A 237 -37.21 31.77 42.05
C ILE A 237 -36.18 30.74 41.59
N LEU A 238 -36.04 30.52 40.28
CA LEU A 238 -35.04 29.60 39.74
C LEU A 238 -33.61 30.05 40.05
N GLU A 239 -33.27 31.33 39.90
CA GLU A 239 -31.95 31.88 40.28
C GLU A 239 -31.64 31.65 41.75
N LYS A 240 -32.62 31.86 42.62
CA LYS A 240 -32.49 31.56 44.04
C LYS A 240 -32.27 30.06 44.24
N GLY A 241 -33.07 29.21 43.63
CA GLY A 241 -32.89 27.76 43.71
C GLY A 241 -31.51 27.31 43.25
N MET A 242 -31.00 27.87 42.15
CA MET A 242 -29.63 27.64 41.66
C MET A 242 -28.57 28.06 42.69
N ALA A 243 -28.72 29.23 43.30
CA ALA A 243 -27.80 29.73 44.33
C ALA A 243 -27.85 28.92 45.64
N SER A 244 -28.91 28.11 45.85
CA SER A 244 -29.07 27.25 47.03
C SER A 244 -28.45 25.86 46.88
N ILE A 245 -27.96 25.53 45.69
CA ILE A 245 -27.24 24.28 45.41
C ILE A 245 -25.81 24.45 45.91
N SER A 246 -25.41 23.58 46.84
CA SER A 246 -24.03 23.54 47.34
C SER A 246 -23.08 22.93 46.31
N ASP A 247 -21.79 23.24 46.42
CA ASP A 247 -20.75 22.64 45.58
C ASP A 247 -20.77 21.10 45.67
N ASP A 248 -21.04 20.53 46.84
CA ASP A 248 -21.15 19.07 47.02
C ASP A 248 -22.34 18.48 46.26
N GLU A 249 -23.52 19.11 46.32
CA GLU A 249 -24.70 18.68 45.56
C GLU A 249 -24.47 18.80 44.05
N TYR A 250 -23.86 19.91 43.60
CA TYR A 250 -23.48 20.08 42.20
C TYR A 250 -22.46 19.03 41.78
N ASN A 251 -21.41 18.81 42.55
CA ASN A 251 -20.38 17.81 42.28
C ASN A 251 -20.95 16.38 42.31
N LEU A 252 -21.96 16.09 43.14
CA LEU A 252 -22.66 14.80 43.12
C LEU A 252 -23.41 14.59 41.80
N LEU A 253 -24.07 15.63 41.26
CA LEU A 253 -24.71 15.57 39.94
C LEU A 253 -23.67 15.43 38.84
N VAL A 254 -22.61 16.25 38.89
CA VAL A 254 -21.50 16.17 37.96
C VAL A 254 -20.90 14.76 38.00
N ASN A 255 -20.66 14.18 39.17
CA ASN A 255 -20.19 12.81 39.31
C ASN A 255 -21.25 11.79 38.87
N LYS A 256 -22.54 11.95 39.13
CA LYS A 256 -23.55 11.00 38.60
C LYS A 256 -23.46 10.89 37.07
N TRP A 257 -23.19 12.00 36.39
CA TRP A 257 -23.15 12.10 34.94
C TRP A 257 -21.73 12.03 34.32
N GLN A 258 -20.66 12.31 35.09
CA GLN A 258 -19.24 12.15 34.74
C GLN A 258 -18.64 10.83 35.27
N ALA A 259 -18.96 10.43 36.51
CA ALA A 259 -18.47 9.28 37.26
C ALA A 259 -19.15 7.94 36.91
N ARG A 260 -20.04 7.89 35.91
CA ARG A 260 -20.12 6.62 35.14
C ARG A 260 -18.75 6.30 34.54
N SER A 261 -17.88 7.28 34.28
CA SER A 261 -16.48 7.05 33.86
C SER A 261 -15.46 6.85 35.01
N SER A 262 -15.80 7.08 36.28
CA SER A 262 -14.86 6.87 37.39
C SER A 262 -15.52 6.88 38.77
N ASN A 263 -15.84 5.72 39.36
CA ASN A 263 -15.47 5.37 40.74
C ASN A 263 -16.01 4.02 41.21
N GLU A 264 -15.22 3.41 42.10
CA GLU A 264 -15.51 2.27 42.96
C GLU A 264 -16.91 2.36 43.57
N LEU A 265 -17.88 1.63 42.99
CA LEU A 265 -18.89 1.00 43.83
C LEU A 265 -18.13 0.12 44.81
N ASN A 266 -18.43 0.21 46.11
CA ASN A 266 -17.96 -0.75 47.10
C ASN A 266 -18.43 -2.15 46.68
N PHE A 267 -17.63 -2.80 45.83
CA PHE A 267 -17.82 -4.16 45.39
C PHE A 267 -17.57 -5.04 46.61
N ILE A 268 -18.66 -5.46 47.25
CA ILE A 268 -18.61 -6.39 48.37
C ILE A 268 -19.59 -7.51 48.05
N LEU A 269 -19.04 -8.67 47.73
CA LEU A 269 -19.79 -9.92 47.72
C LEU A 269 -20.19 -10.26 49.16
N THR A 270 -21.42 -10.72 49.33
CA THR A 270 -21.91 -11.32 50.56
C THR A 270 -21.17 -12.62 50.86
N ASP A 271 -21.15 -13.05 52.11
CA ASP A 271 -20.50 -14.31 52.49
C ASP A 271 -21.14 -15.52 51.81
N GLU A 272 -22.46 -15.47 51.53
CA GLU A 272 -23.19 -16.49 50.79
C GLU A 272 -22.76 -16.55 49.31
N GLU A 273 -22.60 -15.40 48.65
CA GLU A 273 -22.11 -15.34 47.27
C GLU A 273 -20.67 -15.86 47.16
N LYS A 274 -19.78 -15.48 48.09
CA LYS A 274 -18.39 -15.96 48.11
C LYS A 274 -18.32 -17.47 48.27
N ALA A 275 -19.01 -18.02 49.27
CA ALA A 275 -19.03 -19.46 49.50
C ALA A 275 -19.57 -20.23 48.28
N TRP A 276 -20.62 -19.70 47.64
CA TRP A 276 -21.17 -20.31 46.44
C TRP A 276 -20.19 -20.30 45.27
N LEU A 277 -19.48 -19.19 45.04
CA LEU A 277 -18.50 -19.05 43.96
C LEU A 277 -17.25 -19.91 44.20
N GLU A 278 -16.80 -20.07 45.44
CA GLU A 278 -15.69 -20.97 45.80
C GLU A 278 -16.02 -22.44 45.46
N GLU A 279 -17.27 -22.86 45.69
CA GLU A 279 -17.75 -24.20 45.34
C GLU A 279 -18.08 -24.37 43.84
N ASN A 280 -18.45 -23.29 43.15
CA ASN A 280 -18.96 -23.29 41.77
C ASN A 280 -18.17 -22.33 40.85
N ASN A 281 -16.84 -22.42 40.90
CA ASN A 281 -15.96 -21.49 40.16
C ASN A 281 -15.86 -21.76 38.65
N ILE A 282 -16.57 -22.75 38.11
CA ILE A 282 -16.65 -23.01 36.66
C ILE A 282 -18.08 -22.76 36.20
N ILE A 283 -18.27 -21.72 35.39
CA ILE A 283 -19.58 -21.30 34.89
C ILE A 283 -19.69 -21.63 33.40
N ARG A 284 -20.70 -22.41 33.01
CA ARG A 284 -20.92 -22.80 31.62
C ARG A 284 -21.71 -21.73 30.88
N VAL A 285 -21.12 -21.21 29.81
CA VAL A 285 -21.63 -20.07 29.03
C VAL A 285 -22.15 -20.55 27.69
N SER A 286 -23.43 -20.31 27.46
CA SER A 286 -24.03 -20.35 26.12
C SER A 286 -23.69 -19.04 25.40
N ALA A 287 -22.82 -19.12 24.40
CA ALA A 287 -22.36 -17.99 23.59
C ALA A 287 -22.85 -18.12 22.15
N THR A 288 -23.02 -17.01 21.42
CA THR A 288 -23.40 -17.05 20.00
C THR A 288 -22.13 -17.04 19.14
N PRO A 289 -21.71 -18.18 18.56
CA PRO A 289 -20.32 -18.37 18.17
C PRO A 289 -19.83 -17.57 16.95
N ASN A 290 -20.71 -16.86 16.23
CA ASN A 290 -20.42 -16.29 14.91
C ASN A 290 -20.97 -14.85 14.72
N ILE A 291 -20.87 -13.98 15.72
CA ILE A 291 -21.39 -12.60 15.66
C ILE A 291 -20.26 -11.60 15.96
N SER A 292 -19.27 -11.49 15.08
CA SER A 292 -18.20 -10.50 15.22
C SER A 292 -18.70 -9.07 14.94
N PRO A 293 -18.27 -8.04 15.70
CA PRO A 293 -17.33 -8.07 16.83
C PRO A 293 -18.00 -8.25 18.22
N LEU A 294 -19.32 -8.48 18.27
CA LEU A 294 -20.08 -8.62 19.53
C LEU A 294 -19.64 -9.84 20.35
N GLU A 295 -19.73 -11.03 19.76
CA GLU A 295 -19.38 -12.29 20.38
C GLU A 295 -19.05 -13.34 19.32
N PHE A 296 -17.95 -14.06 19.50
CA PHE A 296 -17.59 -15.21 18.67
C PHE A 296 -16.71 -16.17 19.45
N VAL A 297 -16.63 -17.42 19.02
CA VAL A 297 -15.77 -18.43 19.66
C VAL A 297 -14.52 -18.65 18.82
N THR A 298 -13.34 -18.57 19.45
CA THR A 298 -12.06 -18.78 18.78
C THR A 298 -11.78 -20.26 18.54
N VAL A 299 -10.73 -20.56 17.76
CA VAL A 299 -10.28 -21.95 17.51
C VAL A 299 -9.90 -22.67 18.81
N ASP A 300 -9.46 -21.93 19.83
CA ASP A 300 -9.10 -22.45 21.15
C ASP A 300 -10.32 -22.62 22.09
N GLU A 301 -11.54 -22.55 21.55
CA GLU A 301 -12.82 -22.64 22.29
C GLU A 301 -13.05 -21.52 23.33
N ASN A 302 -12.34 -20.38 23.20
CA ASN A 302 -12.55 -19.22 24.07
C ASN A 302 -13.61 -18.29 23.49
N ILE A 303 -14.45 -17.71 24.36
CA ILE A 303 -15.44 -16.70 24.00
C ILE A 303 -14.73 -15.36 23.88
N SER A 304 -14.85 -14.73 22.72
CA SER A 304 -14.13 -13.53 22.31
C SER A 304 -15.09 -12.48 21.74
N GLY A 305 -14.58 -11.28 21.47
CA GLY A 305 -15.39 -10.12 21.10
C GLY A 305 -15.69 -9.24 22.31
N ILE A 306 -16.57 -8.26 22.13
CA ILE A 306 -16.98 -7.33 23.19
C ILE A 306 -17.51 -8.10 24.40
N THR A 307 -18.42 -9.04 24.17
CA THR A 307 -19.00 -9.90 25.21
C THR A 307 -17.95 -10.75 25.91
N GLY A 308 -17.00 -11.34 25.15
CA GLY A 308 -15.87 -12.08 25.71
C GLY A 308 -15.02 -11.22 26.65
N SER A 309 -14.71 -9.98 26.27
CA SER A 309 -13.96 -9.05 27.13
C SER A 309 -14.69 -8.64 28.41
N TYR A 310 -16.04 -8.54 28.37
CA TYR A 310 -16.83 -8.38 29.59
C TYR A 310 -16.77 -9.62 30.47
N LEU A 311 -16.90 -10.82 29.89
CA LEU A 311 -16.78 -12.08 30.63
C LEU A 311 -15.40 -12.24 31.26
N ASP A 312 -14.32 -11.94 30.54
CA ASP A 312 -12.94 -11.97 31.07
C ASP A 312 -12.82 -11.05 32.29
N ARG A 313 -13.34 -9.82 32.18
CA ARG A 313 -13.28 -8.86 33.28
C ARG A 313 -14.10 -9.29 34.49
N ILE A 314 -15.29 -9.87 34.27
CA ILE A 314 -16.12 -10.44 35.32
C ILE A 314 -15.42 -11.66 35.95
N SER A 315 -14.74 -12.47 35.14
CA SER A 315 -13.92 -13.61 35.57
C SER A 315 -12.87 -13.15 36.59
N ASP A 316 -12.14 -12.08 36.27
CA ASP A 316 -11.11 -11.50 37.13
C ASP A 316 -11.68 -10.95 38.46
N ILE A 317 -12.86 -10.34 38.41
CA ILE A 317 -13.49 -9.72 39.60
C ILE A 317 -14.06 -10.79 40.55
N LEU A 318 -14.65 -11.85 40.01
CA LEU A 318 -15.32 -12.90 40.78
C LEU A 318 -14.42 -14.11 41.10
N ASP A 319 -13.21 -14.17 40.53
CA ASP A 319 -12.31 -15.33 40.59
C ASP A 319 -13.00 -16.64 40.14
N VAL A 320 -13.71 -16.55 39.01
CA VAL A 320 -14.37 -17.68 38.35
C VAL A 320 -13.76 -17.95 36.98
N ARG A 321 -14.15 -19.05 36.35
CA ARG A 321 -13.79 -19.42 34.98
C ARG A 321 -15.03 -19.64 34.14
N PHE A 322 -15.18 -18.83 33.10
CA PHE A 322 -16.18 -19.05 32.07
C PHE A 322 -15.70 -20.08 31.05
N ILE A 323 -16.53 -21.07 30.75
CA ILE A 323 -16.26 -22.08 29.71
C ILE A 323 -17.42 -22.14 28.73
N TRP A 324 -17.12 -22.22 27.43
CA TRP A 324 -18.15 -22.32 26.40
C TRP A 324 -18.91 -23.65 26.50
N ALA A 325 -20.24 -23.58 26.46
CA ALA A 325 -21.15 -24.73 26.54
C ALA A 325 -21.26 -25.53 25.22
N LYS A 326 -20.57 -25.10 24.14
CA LYS A 326 -20.53 -25.76 22.83
C LYS A 326 -21.84 -25.75 22.04
N ASN A 327 -22.72 -24.78 22.30
CA ASN A 327 -23.92 -24.55 21.50
C ASN A 327 -23.55 -23.98 20.11
N LYS A 328 -24.26 -24.40 19.05
CA LYS A 328 -24.01 -23.97 17.67
C LYS A 328 -24.82 -22.73 17.28
N SER A 329 -25.96 -22.52 17.92
CA SER A 329 -26.85 -21.37 17.69
C SER A 329 -27.33 -20.78 19.01
N TRP A 330 -27.88 -19.57 18.92
CA TRP A 330 -28.52 -18.92 20.07
C TRP A 330 -29.68 -19.78 20.61
N THR A 331 -30.53 -20.32 19.72
CA THR A 331 -31.67 -21.19 20.08
C THR A 331 -31.22 -22.47 20.78
N GLU A 332 -30.19 -23.16 20.28
CA GLU A 332 -29.63 -24.34 20.95
C GLU A 332 -29.11 -23.97 22.34
N GLY A 333 -28.42 -22.83 22.44
CA GLY A 333 -27.91 -22.30 23.70
C GLY A 333 -29.01 -22.05 24.74
N PHE A 334 -30.15 -21.50 24.32
CA PHE A 334 -31.29 -21.29 25.20
C PHE A 334 -31.94 -22.61 25.67
N GLU A 335 -31.98 -23.64 24.82
CA GLU A 335 -32.41 -24.99 25.24
C GLU A 335 -31.42 -25.65 26.22
N MET A 336 -30.12 -25.36 26.09
CA MET A 336 -29.09 -25.79 27.04
C MET A 336 -29.27 -25.13 28.42
N ILE A 337 -29.74 -23.87 28.48
CA ILE A 337 -30.14 -23.22 29.74
C ILE A 337 -31.32 -23.95 30.37
N LYS A 338 -32.39 -24.21 29.59
CA LYS A 338 -33.60 -24.90 30.09
C LYS A 338 -33.30 -26.30 30.64
N SER A 339 -32.37 -27.01 30.00
CA SER A 339 -31.94 -28.35 30.42
C SER A 339 -30.84 -28.36 31.50
N GLY A 340 -30.32 -27.19 31.91
CA GLY A 340 -29.26 -27.06 32.91
C GLY A 340 -27.85 -27.45 32.42
N GLN A 341 -27.67 -27.59 31.11
CA GLN A 341 -26.37 -27.84 30.47
C GLN A 341 -25.52 -26.56 30.37
N ALA A 342 -26.16 -25.39 30.36
CA ALA A 342 -25.52 -24.08 30.51
C ALA A 342 -26.05 -23.36 31.76
N ASP A 343 -25.23 -22.50 32.35
CA ASP A 343 -25.56 -21.72 33.54
C ASP A 343 -25.93 -20.28 33.20
N ILE A 344 -25.26 -19.69 32.20
CA ILE A 344 -25.56 -18.34 31.70
C ILE A 344 -25.63 -18.32 30.17
N ILE A 345 -26.41 -17.38 29.63
CA ILE A 345 -26.35 -16.92 28.24
C ILE A 345 -25.71 -15.53 28.25
N SER A 346 -24.62 -15.37 27.51
CA SER A 346 -23.72 -14.21 27.62
C SER A 346 -24.29 -12.95 26.99
N ALA A 347 -25.02 -13.08 25.87
CA ALA A 347 -25.71 -11.99 25.19
C ALA A 347 -27.19 -12.35 24.96
N ALA A 348 -28.06 -11.78 25.77
CA ALA A 348 -29.51 -11.95 25.63
C ALA A 348 -30.26 -10.68 26.03
N THR A 349 -31.37 -10.43 25.35
CA THR A 349 -32.32 -9.37 25.70
C THR A 349 -33.50 -9.96 26.45
N SER A 350 -34.02 -9.25 27.45
CA SER A 350 -35.21 -9.69 28.19
C SER A 350 -36.43 -9.78 27.26
N THR A 351 -37.17 -10.88 27.39
CA THR A 351 -38.50 -11.05 26.79
C THR A 351 -39.41 -11.77 27.79
N PRO A 352 -40.75 -11.64 27.68
CA PRO A 352 -41.68 -12.34 28.58
C PRO A 352 -41.51 -13.86 28.62
N GLU A 353 -41.04 -14.48 27.53
CA GLU A 353 -40.73 -15.91 27.50
C GLU A 353 -39.44 -16.21 28.29
N ARG A 354 -38.38 -15.44 28.03
CA ARG A 354 -37.05 -15.67 28.62
C ARG A 354 -37.03 -15.41 30.13
N ASN A 355 -37.79 -14.43 30.61
CA ASN A 355 -37.92 -14.10 32.04
C ASN A 355 -38.45 -15.27 32.90
N ARG A 356 -39.00 -16.33 32.28
CA ARG A 356 -39.44 -17.54 33.00
C ARG A 356 -38.28 -18.48 33.36
N TYR A 357 -37.14 -18.36 32.68
CA TYR A 357 -35.99 -19.26 32.80
C TYR A 357 -34.68 -18.53 33.13
N LEU A 358 -34.64 -17.22 32.91
CA LEU A 358 -33.47 -16.37 33.10
C LEU A 358 -33.79 -15.20 34.04
N GLU A 359 -32.84 -14.91 34.93
CA GLU A 359 -32.66 -13.63 35.59
C GLU A 359 -31.63 -12.82 34.78
N PHE A 360 -31.89 -11.53 34.56
CA PHE A 360 -31.06 -10.69 33.71
C PHE A 360 -30.26 -9.70 34.54
N THR A 361 -29.00 -9.49 34.13
CA THR A 361 -28.19 -8.38 34.65
C THR A 361 -28.66 -7.04 34.10
N ASP A 362 -28.09 -5.97 34.63
CA ASP A 362 -28.07 -4.68 33.96
C ASP A 362 -27.40 -4.80 32.58
N SER A 363 -27.79 -3.94 31.64
CA SER A 363 -27.24 -3.96 30.29
C SER A 363 -25.77 -3.56 30.29
N TYR A 364 -24.95 -4.36 29.61
CA TYR A 364 -23.53 -4.06 29.42
C TYR A 364 -23.25 -3.38 28.08
N LEU A 365 -24.17 -3.51 27.12
CA LEU A 365 -24.07 -2.90 25.80
C LEU A 365 -25.48 -2.61 25.28
N THR A 366 -25.71 -1.44 24.72
CA THR A 366 -26.96 -1.11 24.04
C THR A 366 -26.67 -0.83 22.58
N SER A 367 -27.47 -1.38 21.68
CA SER A 367 -27.34 -1.11 20.24
C SER A 367 -28.69 -0.82 19.60
N THR A 368 -28.67 0.05 18.59
CA THR A 368 -29.85 0.41 17.80
C THR A 368 -29.95 -0.51 16.59
N ASN A 369 -31.14 -1.06 16.36
CA ASN A 369 -31.41 -1.79 15.12
C ASN A 369 -31.83 -0.82 14.01
N MET A 370 -31.25 -1.00 12.84
CA MET A 370 -31.59 -0.27 11.62
C MET A 370 -32.14 -1.21 10.56
N ILE A 371 -32.85 -0.63 9.60
CA ILE A 371 -33.35 -1.31 8.40
C ILE A 371 -32.24 -1.32 7.34
N PHE A 372 -31.80 -2.50 6.93
CA PHE A 372 -30.82 -2.75 5.87
C PHE A 372 -31.53 -3.23 4.61
N THR A 373 -31.40 -2.49 3.52
CA THR A 373 -31.95 -2.86 2.20
C THR A 373 -31.02 -2.41 1.09
N LYS A 374 -31.29 -2.79 -0.15
CA LYS A 374 -30.52 -2.29 -1.30
C LYS A 374 -30.68 -0.78 -1.46
N ARG A 375 -29.62 -0.11 -1.91
CA ARG A 375 -29.58 1.35 -2.09
C ARG A 375 -30.72 1.91 -2.95
N GLU A 376 -31.20 1.14 -3.92
CA GLU A 376 -32.33 1.51 -4.79
C GLU A 376 -33.69 1.51 -4.07
N ASN A 377 -33.79 0.87 -2.91
CA ASN A 377 -35.00 0.76 -2.09
C ASN A 377 -34.97 1.65 -0.84
N ALA A 378 -34.29 2.81 -0.91
CA ALA A 378 -34.13 3.74 0.21
C ALA A 378 -35.47 4.22 0.84
N THR A 379 -36.60 4.03 0.15
CA THR A 379 -37.95 4.30 0.66
C THR A 379 -38.41 3.37 1.79
N TYR A 380 -37.66 2.32 2.13
CA TYR A 380 -37.97 1.42 3.25
C TYR A 380 -37.39 1.91 4.59
N SER A 381 -37.40 3.23 4.81
CA SER A 381 -36.72 3.87 5.96
C SER A 381 -37.53 3.87 7.26
N THR A 382 -38.78 3.44 7.25
CA THR A 382 -39.64 3.36 8.45
C THR A 382 -40.32 2.00 8.56
N MET A 383 -40.75 1.61 9.76
CA MET A 383 -41.44 0.33 9.99
C MET A 383 -42.73 0.22 9.17
N GLU A 384 -43.45 1.33 9.02
CA GLU A 384 -44.70 1.43 8.27
C GLU A 384 -44.48 1.16 6.77
N ASN A 385 -43.30 1.50 6.23
CA ASN A 385 -42.96 1.24 4.83
C ASN A 385 -42.67 -0.25 4.54
N LEU A 386 -42.49 -1.06 5.59
CA LEU A 386 -42.25 -2.49 5.48
C LEU A 386 -43.53 -3.34 5.48
N ALA A 387 -44.71 -2.72 5.63
CA ALA A 387 -45.98 -3.43 5.62
C ALA A 387 -46.16 -4.26 4.33
N GLY A 388 -46.43 -5.56 4.49
CA GLY A 388 -46.58 -6.51 3.38
C GLY A 388 -45.28 -6.88 2.64
N LYS A 389 -44.13 -6.38 3.07
CA LYS A 389 -42.80 -6.74 2.53
C LYS A 389 -42.26 -7.99 3.19
N LYS A 390 -41.34 -8.67 2.50
CA LYS A 390 -40.60 -9.82 3.02
C LYS A 390 -39.37 -9.32 3.75
N ILE A 391 -39.28 -9.56 5.05
CA ILE A 391 -38.15 -9.09 5.85
C ILE A 391 -37.43 -10.30 6.43
N ALA A 392 -36.14 -10.46 6.11
CA ALA A 392 -35.34 -11.51 6.73
C ALA A 392 -35.05 -11.15 8.19
N GLN A 393 -35.17 -12.15 9.06
CA GLN A 393 -34.88 -12.04 10.48
C GLN A 393 -34.21 -13.30 11.00
N VAL A 394 -33.31 -13.16 11.98
CA VAL A 394 -32.64 -14.34 12.55
C VAL A 394 -33.56 -15.00 13.57
N GLU A 395 -33.76 -16.31 13.44
CA GLU A 395 -34.59 -17.08 14.35
C GLU A 395 -34.09 -16.93 15.80
N GLY A 396 -35.03 -16.68 16.72
CA GLY A 396 -34.73 -16.57 18.14
C GLY A 396 -34.19 -15.22 18.59
N PHE A 397 -33.93 -14.25 17.70
CA PHE A 397 -33.53 -12.90 18.12
C PHE A 397 -34.69 -12.11 18.73
N ALA A 398 -34.38 -11.21 19.67
CA ALA A 398 -35.40 -10.45 20.39
C ALA A 398 -36.20 -9.52 19.45
N VAL A 399 -35.50 -8.84 18.52
CA VAL A 399 -36.12 -7.98 17.52
C VAL A 399 -37.16 -8.72 16.66
N THR A 400 -36.91 -9.99 16.34
CA THR A 400 -37.86 -10.83 15.61
C THR A 400 -39.15 -11.05 16.41
N THR A 401 -39.05 -11.18 17.73
CA THR A 401 -40.21 -11.30 18.63
C THR A 401 -40.99 -9.98 18.70
N PHE A 402 -40.29 -8.85 18.82
CA PHE A 402 -40.93 -7.53 18.88
C PHE A 402 -41.65 -7.18 17.57
N ILE A 403 -41.03 -7.42 16.41
CA ILE A 403 -41.67 -7.18 15.11
C ILE A 403 -42.92 -8.05 14.93
N LYS A 404 -42.88 -9.34 15.31
CA LYS A 404 -44.06 -10.22 15.26
C LYS A 404 -45.23 -9.70 16.10
N GLN A 405 -44.93 -9.02 17.21
CA GLN A 405 -45.91 -8.50 18.14
C GLN A 405 -46.49 -7.16 17.65
N ASP A 406 -45.63 -6.24 17.22
CA ASP A 406 -46.01 -4.85 16.96
C ASP A 406 -46.46 -4.62 15.51
N TYR A 407 -45.91 -5.39 14.56
CA TYR A 407 -46.15 -5.26 13.11
C TYR A 407 -46.46 -6.62 12.45
N PRO A 408 -47.58 -7.28 12.82
CA PRO A 408 -47.94 -8.62 12.31
C PRO A 408 -48.21 -8.68 10.79
N GLU A 409 -48.39 -7.53 10.14
CA GLU A 409 -48.55 -7.39 8.69
C GLU A 409 -47.23 -7.49 7.89
N ILE A 410 -46.08 -7.47 8.58
CA ILE A 410 -44.77 -7.68 7.97
C ILE A 410 -44.55 -9.19 7.77
N ASN A 411 -44.18 -9.60 6.56
CA ASN A 411 -43.90 -11.00 6.25
C ASN A 411 -42.47 -11.36 6.65
N LEU A 412 -42.31 -11.90 7.86
CA LEU A 412 -40.99 -12.29 8.37
C LEU A 412 -40.54 -13.64 7.78
N ILE A 413 -39.33 -13.63 7.22
CA ILE A 413 -38.63 -14.83 6.77
C ILE A 413 -37.52 -15.13 7.77
N GLU A 414 -37.73 -16.15 8.60
CA GLU A 414 -36.76 -16.55 9.62
C GLU A 414 -35.61 -17.37 9.01
N VAL A 415 -34.37 -16.98 9.34
CA VAL A 415 -33.14 -17.62 8.89
C VAL A 415 -32.21 -17.96 10.05
N ALA A 416 -31.22 -18.81 9.81
CA ALA A 416 -30.32 -19.29 10.85
C ALA A 416 -29.22 -18.29 11.25
N SER A 417 -28.87 -17.34 10.37
CA SER A 417 -27.77 -16.40 10.62
C SER A 417 -27.95 -15.04 9.94
N ILE A 418 -27.25 -14.02 10.44
CA ILE A 418 -27.24 -12.67 9.84
C ILE A 418 -26.63 -12.72 8.43
N LYS A 419 -25.63 -13.58 8.22
CA LYS A 419 -25.03 -13.82 6.91
C LYS A 419 -26.06 -14.34 5.91
N ASP A 420 -26.91 -15.27 6.32
CA ASP A 420 -28.00 -15.77 5.47
C ASP A 420 -29.03 -14.65 5.20
N ALA A 421 -29.39 -13.87 6.22
CA ALA A 421 -30.35 -12.77 6.07
C ALA A 421 -29.88 -11.73 5.04
N LEU A 422 -28.64 -11.24 5.18
CA LEU A 422 -28.05 -10.26 4.26
C LEU A 422 -27.84 -10.84 2.85
N SER A 423 -27.52 -12.13 2.73
CA SER A 423 -27.41 -12.81 1.44
C SER A 423 -28.76 -12.88 0.71
N LEU A 424 -29.87 -13.11 1.43
CA LEU A 424 -31.21 -13.09 0.83
C LEU A 424 -31.61 -11.69 0.35
N VAL A 425 -31.22 -10.64 1.08
CA VAL A 425 -31.43 -9.24 0.65
C VAL A 425 -30.65 -8.97 -0.63
N ASP A 426 -29.38 -9.37 -0.70
CA ASP A 426 -28.54 -9.20 -1.89
C ASP A 426 -29.09 -9.98 -3.10
N GLN A 427 -29.69 -11.15 -2.88
CA GLN A 427 -30.31 -11.98 -3.92
C GLN A 427 -31.71 -11.52 -4.36
N ASN A 428 -32.26 -10.44 -3.79
CA ASN A 428 -33.64 -9.98 -3.98
C ASN A 428 -34.72 -11.02 -3.59
N GLU A 429 -34.40 -11.97 -2.70
CA GLU A 429 -35.39 -12.93 -2.19
C GLU A 429 -36.27 -12.32 -1.07
N VAL A 430 -35.71 -11.35 -0.35
CA VAL A 430 -36.37 -10.52 0.65
C VAL A 430 -36.11 -9.04 0.38
N ASP A 431 -36.96 -8.17 0.90
CA ASP A 431 -36.91 -6.72 0.70
C ASP A 431 -35.90 -6.03 1.65
N ALA A 432 -35.78 -6.49 2.89
CA ALA A 432 -34.85 -5.92 3.87
C ALA A 432 -34.47 -6.90 4.99
N PHE A 433 -33.49 -6.50 5.79
CA PHE A 433 -33.08 -7.10 7.06
C PHE A 433 -33.13 -6.01 8.14
N ILE A 434 -33.55 -6.33 9.37
CA ILE A 434 -33.48 -5.40 10.51
C ILE A 434 -32.47 -5.93 11.50
N GLY A 435 -31.45 -5.14 11.85
CA GLY A 435 -30.42 -5.58 12.78
C GLY A 435 -29.47 -4.47 13.19
N SER A 436 -28.56 -4.81 14.09
CA SER A 436 -27.60 -3.86 14.67
C SER A 436 -26.53 -3.48 13.65
N VAL A 437 -26.28 -2.18 13.50
CA VAL A 437 -25.20 -1.65 12.64
C VAL A 437 -23.84 -2.23 13.00
N MET A 438 -23.60 -2.43 14.30
CA MET A 438 -22.37 -2.99 14.85
C MET A 438 -22.03 -4.35 14.26
N VAL A 439 -23.04 -5.15 13.91
CA VAL A 439 -22.87 -6.52 13.42
C VAL A 439 -23.11 -6.60 11.92
N ALA A 440 -24.14 -5.91 11.42
CA ALA A 440 -24.52 -5.94 10.02
C ALA A 440 -23.43 -5.36 9.11
N THR A 441 -22.83 -4.23 9.47
CA THR A 441 -21.83 -3.55 8.63
C THR A 441 -20.54 -4.37 8.46
N PRO A 442 -19.92 -4.91 9.53
CA PRO A 442 -18.78 -5.82 9.37
C PRO A 442 -19.14 -7.09 8.58
N THR A 443 -20.36 -7.63 8.77
CA THR A 443 -20.82 -8.80 8.02
C THR A 443 -20.94 -8.50 6.53
N LEU A 444 -21.50 -7.34 6.14
CA LEU A 444 -21.54 -6.88 4.75
C LEU A 444 -20.12 -6.78 4.15
N SER A 445 -19.18 -6.20 4.91
CA SER A 445 -17.79 -6.09 4.50
C SER A 445 -17.12 -7.46 4.32
N GLU A 446 -17.36 -8.42 5.22
CA GLU A 446 -16.85 -9.79 5.12
C GLU A 446 -17.38 -10.50 3.85
N LEU A 447 -18.66 -10.31 3.54
CA LEU A 447 -19.31 -10.89 2.36
C LEU A 447 -18.94 -10.19 1.05
N GLY A 448 -18.33 -9.00 1.12
CA GLY A 448 -18.04 -8.18 -0.06
C GLY A 448 -19.31 -7.59 -0.70
N ILE A 449 -20.35 -7.33 0.10
CA ILE A 449 -21.62 -6.75 -0.34
C ILE A 449 -21.59 -5.25 -0.08
N ASP A 450 -21.68 -4.43 -1.12
CA ASP A 450 -21.57 -2.95 -1.07
C ASP A 450 -22.86 -2.21 -1.50
N ASN A 451 -23.84 -2.95 -2.02
CA ASN A 451 -25.11 -2.46 -2.54
C ASN A 451 -26.22 -2.39 -1.47
N ILE A 452 -26.03 -2.99 -0.30
CA ILE A 452 -26.92 -2.91 0.87
C ILE A 452 -26.49 -1.75 1.77
N VAL A 453 -27.45 -0.94 2.19
CA VAL A 453 -27.26 0.23 3.05
C VAL A 453 -28.28 0.24 4.18
N ALA A 454 -27.93 0.86 5.31
CA ALA A 454 -28.88 1.17 6.37
C ALA A 454 -29.70 2.41 5.97
N VAL A 455 -31.02 2.32 5.99
CA VAL A 455 -31.93 3.36 5.45
C VAL A 455 -32.83 4.02 6.50
N GLY A 456 -32.91 3.47 7.71
CA GLY A 456 -33.68 4.09 8.80
C GLY A 456 -33.57 3.36 10.14
N GLU A 457 -33.77 4.11 11.22
CA GLU A 457 -33.82 3.59 12.59
C GLU A 457 -35.15 2.89 12.86
N THR A 458 -35.11 1.85 13.69
CA THR A 458 -36.31 1.19 14.20
C THR A 458 -36.55 1.59 15.65
N PRO A 459 -37.79 1.49 16.17
CA PRO A 459 -38.05 1.72 17.60
C PRO A 459 -37.36 0.68 18.51
N TYR A 460 -36.72 -0.34 17.94
CA TYR A 460 -36.11 -1.45 18.68
C TYR A 460 -34.66 -1.14 19.07
N ARG A 461 -34.50 -0.70 20.31
CA ARG A 461 -33.20 -0.66 20.98
C ARG A 461 -32.96 -1.98 21.70
N ILE A 462 -31.83 -2.62 21.40
CA ILE A 462 -31.44 -3.89 21.98
C ILE A 462 -30.47 -3.64 23.11
N GLU A 463 -30.88 -4.06 24.30
CA GLU A 463 -30.03 -4.14 25.47
C GLU A 463 -29.43 -5.53 25.55
N GLU A 464 -28.11 -5.61 25.38
CA GLU A 464 -27.34 -6.82 25.65
C GLU A 464 -27.14 -6.93 27.16
N THR A 465 -27.64 -8.03 27.71
CA THR A 465 -27.54 -8.39 29.13
C THR A 465 -27.05 -9.82 29.23
N ILE A 466 -26.49 -10.18 30.38
CA ILE A 466 -26.20 -11.58 30.69
C ILE A 466 -27.47 -12.17 31.29
N GLY A 467 -27.96 -13.26 30.70
CA GLY A 467 -29.06 -14.03 31.26
C GLY A 467 -28.51 -15.17 32.10
N ILE A 468 -28.82 -15.20 33.40
CA ILE A 468 -28.44 -16.26 34.33
C ILE A 468 -29.63 -17.17 34.54
N ARG A 469 -29.42 -18.49 34.54
CA ARG A 469 -30.48 -19.46 34.83
C ARG A 469 -31.17 -19.15 36.17
N SER A 470 -32.50 -19.00 36.19
CA SER A 470 -33.26 -18.45 37.32
C SER A 470 -33.15 -19.21 38.66
N ASN A 471 -32.62 -20.44 38.66
CA ASN A 471 -32.36 -21.18 39.89
C ASN A 471 -30.96 -20.91 40.48
N LEU A 472 -30.21 -19.94 39.94
CA LEU A 472 -28.88 -19.50 40.39
C LEU A 472 -28.87 -18.02 40.82
N PRO A 473 -29.71 -17.59 41.78
CA PRO A 473 -29.84 -16.17 42.13
C PRO A 473 -28.57 -15.56 42.76
N LEU A 474 -27.76 -16.38 43.46
CA LEU A 474 -26.47 -15.93 44.00
C LEU A 474 -25.47 -15.60 42.88
N LEU A 475 -25.46 -16.39 41.80
CA LEU A 475 -24.64 -16.11 40.63
C LEU A 475 -25.15 -14.86 39.89
N ALA A 476 -26.47 -14.72 39.73
CA ALA A 476 -27.07 -13.56 39.08
C ALA A 476 -26.70 -12.26 39.82
N SER A 477 -26.85 -12.25 41.15
CA SER A 477 -26.46 -11.13 42.00
C SER A 477 -24.95 -10.83 41.91
N ALA A 478 -24.09 -11.85 42.00
CA ALA A 478 -22.64 -11.68 41.91
C ALA A 478 -22.18 -11.14 40.55
N ILE A 479 -22.68 -11.70 39.44
CA ILE A 479 -22.38 -11.22 38.09
C ILE A 479 -22.87 -9.79 37.92
N ASN A 480 -24.08 -9.45 38.39
CA ASN A 480 -24.59 -8.08 38.26
C ASN A 480 -23.75 -7.07 39.07
N LYS A 481 -23.31 -7.43 40.28
CA LYS A 481 -22.40 -6.62 41.09
C LYS A 481 -21.04 -6.44 40.41
N ALA A 482 -20.46 -7.53 39.87
CA ALA A 482 -19.20 -7.47 39.15
C ALA A 482 -19.32 -6.59 37.91
N LEU A 483 -20.36 -6.78 37.11
CA LEU A 483 -20.64 -5.97 35.93
C LEU A 483 -20.76 -4.49 36.28
N ASN A 484 -21.51 -4.16 37.34
CA ASN A 484 -21.69 -2.78 37.78
C ASN A 484 -20.41 -2.15 38.38
N SER A 485 -19.43 -2.96 38.79
CA SER A 485 -18.12 -2.46 39.21
C SER A 485 -17.18 -2.12 38.04
N ILE A 486 -17.48 -2.58 36.81
CA ILE A 486 -16.71 -2.21 35.61
C ILE A 486 -17.01 -0.75 35.26
N SER A 487 -15.99 0.11 35.40
CA SER A 487 -16.10 1.55 35.16
C SER A 487 -16.45 1.86 33.69
N ALA A 488 -17.11 2.99 33.39
CA ALA A 488 -17.36 3.34 31.98
C ALA A 488 -16.08 3.65 31.20
N VAL A 489 -14.96 3.99 31.86
CA VAL A 489 -13.65 4.04 31.17
C VAL A 489 -13.26 2.66 30.67
N GLU A 490 -13.36 1.63 31.51
CA GLU A 490 -13.10 0.24 31.10
C GLU A 490 -14.10 -0.21 30.02
N ARG A 491 -15.40 0.08 30.19
CA ARG A 491 -16.44 -0.24 29.18
C ARG A 491 -16.13 0.41 27.83
N THR A 492 -15.75 1.68 27.84
CA THR A 492 -15.36 2.42 26.63
C THR A 492 -14.09 1.84 26.02
N ALA A 493 -13.11 1.43 26.84
CA ALA A 493 -11.89 0.80 26.37
C ALA A 493 -12.15 -0.58 25.73
N ILE A 494 -12.98 -1.42 26.36
CA ILE A 494 -13.44 -2.69 25.81
C ILE A 494 -14.09 -2.46 24.45
N ASN A 495 -15.09 -1.57 24.38
CA ASN A 495 -15.77 -1.27 23.12
C ASN A 495 -14.78 -0.78 22.05
N ARG A 496 -13.94 0.21 22.37
CA ARG A 496 -12.99 0.79 21.41
C ARG A 496 -12.02 -0.25 20.84
N SER A 497 -11.56 -1.18 21.67
CA SER A 497 -10.58 -2.21 21.26
C SER A 497 -11.08 -3.14 20.17
N TRP A 498 -12.40 -3.35 20.10
CA TRP A 498 -13.07 -4.19 19.11
C TRP A 498 -13.62 -3.40 17.91
N MET A 499 -13.76 -2.07 18.05
CA MET A 499 -14.34 -1.20 17.02
C MET A 499 -13.33 -0.47 16.15
N SER A 500 -12.09 -0.27 16.63
CA SER A 500 -11.02 0.20 15.76
C SER A 500 -10.79 -0.85 14.69
N LEU A 501 -11.00 -0.51 13.42
CA LEU A 501 -10.59 -1.32 12.26
C LEU A 501 -9.11 -1.69 12.42
N LYS A 502 -8.82 -2.83 13.04
CA LYS A 502 -7.56 -3.54 12.82
C LYS A 502 -7.69 -4.09 11.42
N VAL A 503 -7.46 -3.23 10.43
CA VAL A 503 -7.11 -3.69 9.10
C VAL A 503 -5.78 -4.41 9.29
N GLU A 504 -5.83 -5.70 9.59
CA GLU A 504 -4.70 -6.54 9.23
C GLU A 504 -4.66 -6.51 7.71
N PRO A 505 -3.66 -5.86 7.09
CA PRO A 505 -3.60 -5.81 5.65
C PRO A 505 -3.53 -7.26 5.18
N LYS A 506 -4.55 -7.72 4.44
CA LYS A 506 -4.44 -8.93 3.62
C LYS A 506 -3.17 -8.75 2.80
N GLN A 507 -2.11 -9.48 3.14
CA GLN A 507 -0.83 -9.34 2.45
C GLN A 507 -1.03 -9.84 1.03
N ASP A 508 -1.18 -8.91 0.10
CA ASP A 508 -1.27 -9.21 -1.32
C ASP A 508 0.12 -9.65 -1.83
N TYR A 509 0.35 -10.95 -1.84
CA TYR A 509 1.59 -11.54 -2.34
C TYR A 509 1.71 -11.49 -3.87
N GLN A 510 0.70 -11.02 -4.61
CA GLN A 510 0.73 -10.99 -6.08
C GLN A 510 1.84 -10.10 -6.61
N LEU A 511 2.05 -8.92 -6.02
CA LEU A 511 3.15 -8.01 -6.38
C LEU A 511 4.52 -8.64 -6.07
N VAL A 512 4.65 -9.31 -4.92
CA VAL A 512 5.89 -9.97 -4.49
C VAL A 512 6.26 -11.10 -5.45
N PHE A 513 5.31 -11.96 -5.81
CA PHE A 513 5.54 -13.02 -6.79
C PHE A 513 5.85 -12.47 -8.18
N THR A 514 5.22 -11.36 -8.58
CA THR A 514 5.51 -10.70 -9.85
C THR A 514 6.95 -10.18 -9.89
N ILE A 515 7.39 -9.45 -8.86
CA ILE A 515 8.76 -8.94 -8.76
C ILE A 515 9.77 -10.09 -8.70
N ALA A 516 9.49 -11.13 -7.92
CA ALA A 516 10.34 -12.32 -7.81
C ALA A 516 10.48 -13.04 -9.17
N SER A 517 9.39 -13.17 -9.93
CA SER A 517 9.41 -13.80 -11.25
C SER A 517 10.24 -13.02 -12.26
N ILE A 518 10.17 -11.68 -12.23
CA ILE A 518 10.99 -10.81 -13.09
C ILE A 518 12.48 -10.93 -12.70
N LEU A 519 12.78 -10.93 -11.40
CA LEU A 519 14.14 -11.11 -10.90
C LEU A 519 14.74 -12.46 -11.33
N ILE A 520 13.97 -13.55 -11.23
CA ILE A 520 14.39 -14.88 -11.69
C ILE A 520 14.63 -14.88 -13.20
N LEU A 521 13.77 -14.24 -13.99
CA LEU A 521 13.95 -14.13 -15.45
C LEU A 521 15.24 -13.37 -15.79
N VAL A 522 15.49 -12.23 -15.14
CA VAL A 522 16.71 -11.43 -15.35
C VAL A 522 17.96 -12.23 -14.99
N ILE A 523 17.97 -12.92 -13.85
CA ILE A 523 19.09 -13.77 -13.42
C ILE A 523 19.31 -14.89 -14.43
N THR A 524 18.24 -15.52 -14.94
CA THR A 524 18.33 -16.60 -15.92
C THR A 524 18.93 -16.12 -17.25
N VAL A 525 18.52 -14.94 -17.73
CA VAL A 525 19.09 -14.31 -18.94
C VAL A 525 20.57 -13.99 -18.74
N ILE A 526 20.95 -13.43 -17.59
CA ILE A 526 22.35 -13.13 -17.26
C ILE A 526 23.19 -14.42 -17.24
N LEU A 527 22.71 -15.48 -16.59
CA LEU A 527 23.41 -16.76 -16.53
C LEU A 527 23.54 -17.41 -17.90
N PHE A 528 22.48 -17.39 -18.71
CA PHE A 528 22.50 -17.89 -20.08
C PHE A 528 23.50 -17.11 -20.95
N TRP A 529 23.49 -15.78 -20.88
CA TRP A 529 24.41 -14.93 -21.62
C TRP A 529 25.86 -15.19 -21.18
N ASN A 530 26.12 -15.31 -19.88
CA ASN A 530 27.46 -15.59 -19.35
C ASN A 530 27.96 -16.98 -19.81
N ALA A 531 27.10 -17.99 -19.81
CA ALA A 531 27.43 -19.32 -20.34
C ALA A 531 27.72 -19.29 -21.85
N SER A 532 26.93 -18.54 -22.62
CA SER A 532 27.15 -18.35 -24.06
C SER A 532 28.47 -17.63 -24.33
N LEU A 533 28.75 -16.55 -23.60
CA LEU A 533 29.98 -15.77 -23.74
C LEU A 533 31.23 -16.63 -23.44
N ARG A 534 31.18 -17.45 -22.39
CA ARG A 534 32.25 -18.39 -22.07
C ARG A 534 32.49 -19.40 -23.19
N ARG A 535 31.44 -19.91 -23.83
CA ARG A 535 31.58 -20.83 -24.98
C ARG A 535 32.23 -20.14 -26.17
N GLU A 536 31.83 -18.91 -26.46
CA GLU A 536 32.38 -18.15 -27.58
C GLU A 536 33.87 -17.82 -27.35
N VAL A 537 34.23 -17.32 -26.16
CA VAL A 537 35.63 -17.03 -25.81
C VAL A 537 36.50 -18.29 -25.92
N ASN A 538 36.04 -19.43 -25.40
CA ASN A 538 36.77 -20.68 -25.51
C ASN A 538 36.92 -21.17 -26.96
N SER A 539 35.93 -20.91 -27.81
CA SER A 539 36.03 -21.23 -29.24
C SER A 539 37.06 -20.34 -29.94
N ARG A 540 37.07 -19.03 -29.64
CA ARG A 540 38.06 -18.09 -30.19
C ARG A 540 39.48 -18.47 -29.81
N ILE A 541 39.73 -18.78 -28.53
CA ILE A 541 41.05 -19.22 -28.05
C ILE A 541 41.53 -20.47 -28.81
N LYS A 542 40.64 -21.45 -29.04
CA LYS A 542 40.98 -22.67 -29.80
C LYS A 542 41.30 -22.39 -31.27
N ILE A 543 40.58 -21.47 -31.90
CA ILE A 543 40.82 -21.07 -33.29
C ILE A 543 42.16 -20.34 -33.39
N GLU A 544 42.42 -19.41 -32.49
CA GLU A 544 43.66 -18.64 -32.44
C GLU A 544 44.89 -19.55 -32.22
N GLN A 545 44.81 -20.48 -31.27
CA GLN A 545 45.87 -21.47 -31.05
C GLN A 545 46.13 -22.36 -32.28
N LYS A 546 45.07 -22.79 -32.98
CA LYS A 546 45.22 -23.56 -34.23
C LYS A 546 45.88 -22.73 -35.32
N LEU A 547 45.51 -21.44 -35.42
CA LEU A 547 46.07 -20.53 -36.41
C LEU A 547 47.56 -20.28 -36.15
N MET A 548 47.93 -19.95 -34.90
CA MET A 548 49.33 -19.74 -34.51
C MET A 548 50.19 -20.96 -34.82
N LYS A 549 49.70 -22.17 -34.47
CA LYS A 549 50.43 -23.41 -34.74
C LYS A 549 50.59 -23.69 -36.25
N SER A 550 49.57 -23.37 -37.06
CA SER A 550 49.67 -23.52 -38.51
C SER A 550 50.65 -22.53 -39.12
N GLN A 551 50.70 -21.30 -38.61
CA GLN A 551 51.64 -20.28 -39.05
C GLN A 551 53.09 -20.67 -38.71
N GLU A 552 53.34 -21.12 -37.48
CA GLU A 552 54.65 -21.60 -37.04
C GLU A 552 55.16 -22.76 -37.92
N ILE A 553 54.30 -23.72 -38.26
CA ILE A 553 54.66 -24.83 -39.15
C ILE A 553 55.03 -24.32 -40.56
N ALA A 554 54.27 -23.37 -41.10
CA ALA A 554 54.54 -22.80 -42.42
C ALA A 554 55.85 -22.02 -42.46
N GLU A 555 56.11 -21.18 -41.46
CA GLU A 555 57.35 -20.40 -41.36
C GLU A 555 58.59 -21.29 -41.20
N ASN A 556 58.50 -22.31 -40.35
CA ASN A 556 59.58 -23.29 -40.18
C ASN A 556 59.85 -24.08 -41.46
N ALA A 557 58.80 -24.51 -42.18
CA ALA A 557 58.94 -25.19 -43.47
C ALA A 557 59.62 -24.30 -44.52
N ASN A 558 59.26 -23.01 -44.58
CA ASN A 558 59.84 -22.08 -45.54
C ASN A 558 61.32 -21.78 -45.26
N THR A 559 61.67 -21.62 -43.98
CA THR A 559 63.06 -21.42 -43.54
C THR A 559 63.90 -22.65 -43.85
N ALA A 560 63.38 -23.86 -43.56
CA ALA A 560 64.06 -25.11 -43.88
C ALA A 560 64.27 -25.31 -45.39
N LYS A 561 63.25 -25.02 -46.22
CA LYS A 561 63.34 -25.05 -47.69
C LYS A 561 64.49 -24.16 -48.18
N SER A 562 64.56 -22.93 -47.68
CA SER A 562 65.58 -21.94 -48.08
C SER A 562 67.00 -22.37 -47.67
N ALA A 563 67.18 -22.87 -46.46
CA ALA A 563 68.47 -23.35 -45.96
C ALA A 563 68.97 -24.58 -46.73
N PHE A 564 68.07 -25.51 -47.06
CA PHE A 564 68.39 -26.70 -47.83
C PHE A 564 68.92 -26.36 -49.23
N LEU A 565 68.23 -25.48 -49.96
CA LEU A 565 68.61 -25.10 -51.33
C LEU A 565 69.98 -24.40 -51.37
N ALA A 566 70.27 -23.51 -50.41
CA ALA A 566 71.55 -22.82 -50.32
C ALA A 566 72.72 -23.78 -50.08
N ASN A 567 72.57 -24.72 -49.14
CA ASN A 567 73.62 -25.69 -48.82
C ASN A 567 73.86 -26.68 -49.96
N MET A 568 72.79 -27.21 -50.57
CA MET A 568 72.91 -28.17 -51.67
C MET A 568 73.63 -27.60 -52.88
N SER A 569 73.40 -26.33 -53.23
CA SER A 569 74.12 -25.72 -54.34
C SER A 569 75.63 -25.65 -54.11
N HIS A 570 76.06 -25.28 -52.90
CA HIS A 570 77.49 -25.26 -52.55
C HIS A 570 78.13 -26.65 -52.61
N GLU A 571 77.42 -27.68 -52.15
CA GLU A 571 77.90 -29.05 -52.19
C GLU A 571 77.96 -29.65 -53.59
N ILE A 572 77.08 -29.23 -54.52
CA ILE A 572 77.11 -29.71 -55.91
C ILE A 572 78.12 -28.92 -56.75
N ARG A 573 78.31 -27.61 -56.50
CA ARG A 573 79.26 -26.78 -57.27
C ARG A 573 80.70 -27.26 -57.13
N THR A 574 81.09 -27.66 -55.92
CA THR A 574 82.47 -28.11 -55.62
C THR A 574 82.93 -29.31 -56.47
N PRO A 575 82.22 -30.46 -56.48
CA PRO A 575 82.59 -31.59 -57.33
C PRO A 575 82.42 -31.28 -58.82
N LEU A 576 81.42 -30.47 -59.19
CA LEU A 576 81.17 -30.10 -60.58
C LEU A 576 82.32 -29.28 -61.18
N ASN A 577 82.82 -28.28 -60.44
CA ASN A 577 83.98 -27.49 -60.85
C ASN A 577 85.24 -28.34 -61.00
N ALA A 578 85.41 -29.36 -60.16
CA ALA A 578 86.51 -30.31 -60.30
C ALA A 578 86.37 -31.13 -61.60
N ILE A 579 85.18 -31.64 -61.91
CA ILE A 579 84.90 -32.39 -63.15
C ILE A 579 85.19 -31.51 -64.38
N ILE A 580 84.69 -30.27 -64.40
CA ILE A 580 84.95 -29.30 -65.49
C ILE A 580 86.45 -29.02 -65.60
N GLY A 581 87.12 -28.76 -64.48
CA GLY A 581 88.56 -28.44 -64.45
C GLY A 581 89.43 -29.58 -64.98
N PHE A 582 89.18 -30.82 -64.52
CA PHE A 582 89.91 -31.99 -65.03
C PHE A 582 89.58 -32.29 -66.48
N SER A 583 88.32 -32.16 -66.89
CA SER A 583 87.90 -32.37 -68.27
C SER A 583 88.56 -31.37 -69.23
N ASN A 584 88.66 -30.09 -68.83
CA ASN A 584 89.38 -29.07 -69.59
C ASN A 584 90.90 -29.30 -69.63
N ALA A 585 91.50 -29.69 -68.52
CA ALA A 585 92.93 -30.02 -68.45
C ALA A 585 93.30 -31.23 -69.31
N MET A 586 92.40 -32.21 -69.41
CA MET A 586 92.55 -33.34 -70.33
C MET A 586 92.36 -32.89 -71.78
N THR A 587 91.31 -32.14 -72.08
CA THR A 587 91.03 -31.64 -73.45
C THR A 587 92.14 -30.76 -74.01
N SER A 588 92.85 -30.02 -73.17
CA SER A 588 94.00 -29.18 -73.56
C SER A 588 95.30 -29.95 -73.73
N GLU A 589 95.31 -31.27 -73.50
CA GLU A 589 96.43 -32.19 -73.76
C GLU A 589 97.73 -31.81 -73.03
N ILE A 590 97.63 -31.03 -71.94
CA ILE A 590 98.77 -30.54 -71.14
C ILE A 590 99.64 -31.69 -70.62
N TYR A 591 99.08 -32.89 -70.45
CA TYR A 591 99.75 -34.07 -69.92
C TYR A 591 99.89 -35.23 -70.93
N GLY A 592 99.60 -35.01 -72.22
CA GLY A 592 99.74 -36.01 -73.29
C GLY A 592 98.60 -36.00 -74.31
N GLU A 593 98.86 -36.54 -75.51
CA GLU A 593 97.91 -36.61 -76.64
C GLU A 593 96.78 -37.62 -76.36
N ILE A 594 95.54 -37.23 -76.66
CA ILE A 594 94.36 -38.08 -76.43
C ILE A 594 94.01 -38.85 -77.71
N ASN A 595 94.12 -40.18 -77.66
CA ASN A 595 93.84 -41.08 -78.78
C ASN A 595 92.99 -42.28 -78.28
N PRO A 596 91.88 -42.66 -78.97
CA PRO A 596 91.29 -42.09 -80.19
C PRO A 596 90.71 -40.67 -80.01
N PRO A 597 90.67 -39.85 -81.09
CA PRO A 597 90.13 -38.49 -81.08
C PRO A 597 88.72 -38.37 -80.48
N LYS A 598 87.95 -39.46 -80.52
CA LYS A 598 86.62 -39.59 -79.93
C LYS A 598 86.58 -39.34 -78.42
N TYR A 599 87.67 -39.57 -77.69
CA TYR A 599 87.73 -39.24 -76.26
C TYR A 599 87.80 -37.73 -76.01
N LYS A 600 88.36 -36.96 -76.95
CA LYS A 600 88.33 -35.50 -76.90
C LYS A 600 86.90 -34.96 -77.07
N GLU A 601 86.11 -35.60 -77.93
CA GLU A 601 84.67 -35.33 -78.08
C GLU A 601 83.93 -35.61 -76.76
N TYR A 602 84.15 -36.77 -76.14
CA TYR A 602 83.53 -37.09 -74.84
C TYR A 602 83.93 -36.15 -73.70
N LEU A 603 85.20 -35.74 -73.63
CA LEU A 603 85.64 -34.75 -72.65
C LEU A 603 85.01 -33.37 -72.92
N SER A 604 84.88 -32.97 -74.18
CA SER A 604 84.13 -31.77 -74.54
C SER A 604 82.67 -31.87 -74.09
N ASP A 605 82.03 -33.03 -74.29
CA ASP A 605 80.65 -33.25 -73.86
C ASP A 605 80.50 -33.22 -72.33
N ILE A 606 81.46 -33.79 -71.59
CA ILE A 606 81.50 -33.75 -70.12
C ILE A 606 81.70 -32.31 -69.63
N THR A 607 82.61 -31.56 -70.24
CA THR A 607 82.83 -30.14 -69.92
C THR A 607 81.55 -29.33 -70.18
N ASN A 608 80.96 -29.48 -71.37
CA ASN A 608 79.76 -28.75 -71.78
C ASN A 608 78.56 -29.09 -70.88
N SER A 609 78.39 -30.37 -70.55
CA SER A 609 77.34 -30.84 -69.63
C SER A 609 77.58 -30.32 -68.21
N GLY A 610 78.84 -30.28 -67.77
CA GLY A 610 79.22 -29.76 -66.46
C GLY A 610 78.96 -28.25 -66.34
N LEU A 611 79.36 -27.48 -67.35
CA LEU A 611 79.09 -26.04 -67.43
C LEU A 611 77.58 -25.77 -67.45
N HIS A 612 76.82 -26.54 -68.24
CA HIS A 612 75.37 -26.39 -68.29
C HIS A 612 74.70 -26.66 -66.94
N LEU A 613 75.10 -27.72 -66.23
CA LEU A 613 74.57 -28.03 -64.91
C LEU A 613 74.92 -26.94 -63.88
N ALA A 614 76.11 -26.35 -63.97
CA ALA A 614 76.51 -25.25 -63.10
C ALA A 614 75.60 -24.03 -63.29
N THR A 615 75.29 -23.68 -64.54
CA THR A 615 74.33 -22.62 -64.87
C THR A 615 72.94 -22.91 -64.30
N VAL A 616 72.43 -24.13 -64.49
CA VAL A 616 71.10 -24.51 -63.97
C VAL A 616 71.03 -24.41 -62.45
N ILE A 617 72.09 -24.80 -61.74
CA ILE A 617 72.17 -24.69 -60.28
C ILE A 617 72.18 -23.22 -59.83
N ASP A 618 72.94 -22.38 -60.52
CA ASP A 618 73.00 -20.95 -60.20
C ASP A 618 71.65 -20.28 -60.46
N ASP A 619 70.93 -20.65 -61.51
CA ASP A 619 69.59 -20.13 -61.81
C ASP A 619 68.54 -20.57 -60.75
N ILE A 620 68.60 -21.82 -60.28
CA ILE A 620 67.73 -22.30 -59.19
C ILE A 620 68.01 -21.54 -57.88
N LEU A 621 69.27 -21.25 -57.59
CA LEU A 621 69.64 -20.44 -56.42
C LEU A 621 69.13 -19.00 -56.53
N ASP A 622 69.32 -18.37 -57.69
CA ASP A 622 68.87 -17.00 -57.93
C ASP A 622 67.34 -16.92 -57.79
N LEU A 623 66.61 -17.89 -58.35
CA LEU A 623 65.16 -18.01 -58.15
C LEU A 623 64.79 -18.16 -56.67
N SER A 624 65.51 -19.02 -55.92
CA SER A 624 65.25 -19.21 -54.49
C SER A 624 65.53 -17.93 -53.67
N LYS A 625 66.52 -17.13 -54.04
CA LYS A 625 66.80 -15.84 -53.39
C LYS A 625 65.73 -14.80 -53.71
N ILE A 626 65.19 -14.81 -54.93
CA ILE A 626 64.08 -13.95 -55.35
C ILE A 626 62.81 -14.30 -54.58
N GLU A 627 62.43 -15.59 -54.51
CA GLU A 627 61.27 -16.05 -53.72
C GLU A 627 61.40 -15.69 -52.23
N ALA A 628 62.62 -15.71 -51.70
CA ALA A 628 62.92 -15.34 -50.32
C ALA A 628 63.07 -13.82 -50.10
N GLY A 629 62.96 -12.99 -51.14
CA GLY A 629 63.16 -11.53 -51.07
C GLY A 629 64.58 -11.09 -50.70
N LYS A 630 65.58 -11.96 -50.88
CA LYS A 630 66.99 -11.75 -50.47
C LYS A 630 67.88 -11.25 -51.61
N LEU A 631 67.37 -11.15 -52.84
CA LEU A 631 68.09 -10.55 -53.96
C LEU A 631 68.08 -9.02 -53.79
N GLN A 632 69.26 -8.41 -53.67
CA GLN A 632 69.42 -6.96 -53.67
C GLN A 632 69.99 -6.54 -55.01
N LEU A 633 69.28 -5.65 -55.72
CA LEU A 633 69.74 -5.06 -56.96
C LEU A 633 70.65 -3.87 -56.64
N VAL A 634 71.79 -3.77 -57.32
CA VAL A 634 72.68 -2.62 -57.22
C VAL A 634 72.36 -1.66 -58.35
N GLU A 635 71.38 -0.79 -58.12
CA GLU A 635 70.83 0.10 -59.14
C GLU A 635 71.69 1.35 -59.32
N THR A 636 72.21 1.54 -60.52
CA THR A 636 73.02 2.70 -60.91
C THR A 636 72.59 3.20 -62.30
N GLU A 637 72.87 4.45 -62.61
CA GLU A 637 72.71 4.96 -63.97
C GLU A 637 73.90 4.50 -64.82
N PHE A 638 73.63 3.86 -65.97
CA PHE A 638 74.66 3.39 -66.87
C PHE A 638 74.24 3.51 -68.34
N ASP A 639 75.22 3.58 -69.23
CA ASP A 639 75.03 3.59 -70.67
C ASP A 639 74.63 2.19 -71.18
N LEU A 640 73.42 2.08 -71.75
CA LEU A 640 72.89 0.83 -72.27
C LEU A 640 73.68 0.34 -73.48
N ASN A 641 74.17 1.25 -74.33
CA ASN A 641 74.95 0.91 -75.50
C ASN A 641 76.29 0.28 -75.08
N GLU A 642 76.96 0.87 -74.08
CA GLU A 642 78.18 0.29 -73.52
C GLU A 642 77.93 -1.11 -72.94
N CYS A 643 76.84 -1.29 -72.19
CA CYS A 643 76.43 -2.57 -71.64
C CYS A 643 76.16 -3.63 -72.73
N THR A 644 75.49 -3.22 -73.81
CA THR A 644 75.13 -4.06 -74.96
C THR A 644 76.37 -4.46 -75.74
N ILE A 645 77.29 -3.53 -75.99
CA ILE A 645 78.60 -3.80 -76.63
C ILE A 645 79.41 -4.79 -75.79
N GLU A 646 79.44 -4.64 -74.46
CA GLU A 646 80.11 -5.59 -73.56
C GLU A 646 79.50 -7.00 -73.67
N ALA A 647 78.17 -7.12 -73.74
CA ALA A 647 77.48 -8.41 -73.92
C ALA A 647 77.76 -9.04 -75.30
N ILE A 648 77.67 -8.25 -76.38
CA ILE A 648 77.96 -8.71 -77.75
C ILE A 648 79.40 -9.21 -77.86
N ARG A 649 80.37 -8.50 -77.25
CA ARG A 649 81.77 -8.94 -77.24
C ARG A 649 81.95 -10.33 -76.64
N MET A 650 81.15 -10.69 -75.63
CA MET A 650 81.21 -12.01 -75.01
C MET A 650 80.68 -13.12 -75.93
N ILE A 651 79.65 -12.84 -76.73
CA ILE A 651 79.01 -13.82 -77.63
C ILE A 651 79.66 -13.85 -79.03
N ARG A 652 80.47 -12.85 -79.37
CA ARG A 652 81.07 -12.71 -80.71
C ARG A 652 81.91 -13.92 -81.14
N SER A 653 82.61 -14.58 -80.21
CA SER A 653 83.37 -15.80 -80.51
C SER A 653 82.45 -16.93 -80.98
N ASP A 654 81.38 -17.19 -80.24
CA ASP A 654 80.42 -18.26 -80.53
C ASP A 654 79.69 -18.02 -81.87
N ALA A 655 79.42 -16.77 -82.21
CA ALA A 655 78.82 -16.41 -83.50
C ALA A 655 79.80 -16.59 -84.66
N ASN A 656 81.06 -16.19 -84.49
CA ASN A 656 82.10 -16.36 -85.51
C ASN A 656 82.35 -17.86 -85.81
N ASP A 657 82.32 -18.72 -84.79
CA ASP A 657 82.48 -20.17 -84.96
C ASP A 657 81.39 -20.77 -85.87
N LYS A 658 80.20 -20.14 -85.92
CA LYS A 658 79.09 -20.50 -86.82
C LYS A 658 78.99 -19.63 -88.08
N ASN A 659 79.94 -18.72 -88.35
CA ASN A 659 79.83 -17.70 -89.40
C ASN A 659 78.51 -16.91 -89.34
N ILE A 660 78.00 -16.63 -88.15
CA ILE A 660 76.80 -15.81 -87.97
C ILE A 660 77.19 -14.34 -87.93
N GLU A 661 76.55 -13.52 -88.76
CA GLU A 661 76.73 -12.08 -88.75
C GLU A 661 75.95 -11.48 -87.56
N LEU A 662 76.69 -10.94 -86.59
CA LEU A 662 76.11 -10.26 -85.42
C LEU A 662 76.13 -8.75 -85.64
N THR A 663 74.96 -8.20 -85.93
CA THR A 663 74.75 -6.75 -86.04
C THR A 663 74.02 -6.25 -84.80
N TYR A 664 74.22 -4.98 -84.46
CA TYR A 664 73.48 -4.33 -83.38
C TYR A 664 73.10 -2.93 -83.80
N GLN A 665 71.96 -2.47 -83.29
CA GLN A 665 71.53 -1.10 -83.47
C GLN A 665 72.00 -0.28 -82.27
N GLU A 666 72.87 0.70 -82.53
CA GLU A 666 73.29 1.67 -81.51
C GLU A 666 72.10 2.52 -81.07
N GLU A 667 71.89 2.60 -79.76
CA GLU A 667 70.90 3.46 -79.13
C GLU A 667 71.56 4.21 -77.97
N ASP A 668 71.53 5.54 -78.01
CA ASP A 668 72.12 6.39 -76.98
C ASP A 668 71.14 6.59 -75.81
N ALA A 669 71.07 5.58 -74.93
CA ALA A 669 70.14 5.54 -73.82
C ALA A 669 70.85 5.29 -72.47
N LEU A 670 70.65 6.21 -71.52
CA LEU A 670 71.00 6.02 -70.12
C LEU A 670 69.86 5.29 -69.40
N VAL A 671 70.19 4.19 -68.71
CA VAL A 671 69.23 3.35 -67.98
C VAL A 671 69.61 3.33 -66.51
N TYR A 672 68.60 3.48 -65.64
CA TYR A 672 68.75 3.28 -64.20
C TYR A 672 68.35 1.85 -63.83
N GLY A 673 69.30 1.09 -63.30
CA GLY A 673 69.09 -0.30 -62.88
C GLY A 673 70.39 -1.02 -62.58
N ASP A 674 70.33 -2.31 -62.30
CA ASP A 674 71.54 -3.11 -62.09
C ASP A 674 72.18 -3.46 -63.45
N LYS A 675 73.31 -2.80 -63.77
CA LYS A 675 74.06 -2.99 -65.02
C LYS A 675 74.40 -4.47 -65.26
N ASN A 676 74.72 -5.22 -64.21
CA ASN A 676 75.13 -6.62 -64.35
C ASN A 676 73.93 -7.55 -64.55
N ALA A 677 72.82 -7.30 -63.87
CA ALA A 677 71.58 -8.06 -64.08
C ALA A 677 71.05 -7.85 -65.50
N ILE A 678 71.02 -6.61 -65.99
CA ILE A 678 70.59 -6.27 -67.36
C ILE A 678 71.54 -6.87 -68.39
N LYS A 679 72.86 -6.78 -68.18
CA LYS A 679 73.84 -7.44 -69.04
C LYS A 679 73.61 -8.94 -69.15
N ARG A 680 73.31 -9.61 -68.03
CA ARG A 680 73.01 -11.06 -68.01
C ARG A 680 71.75 -11.38 -68.81
N VAL A 681 70.72 -10.51 -68.78
CA VAL A 681 69.54 -10.64 -69.65
C VAL A 681 69.94 -10.57 -71.12
N ILE A 682 70.71 -9.56 -71.53
CA ILE A 682 71.18 -9.39 -72.92
C ILE A 682 71.99 -10.60 -73.37
N ILE A 683 72.97 -11.05 -72.57
CA ILE A 683 73.78 -12.24 -72.86
C ILE A 683 72.91 -13.49 -73.04
N ASN A 684 71.92 -13.70 -72.18
CA ASN A 684 71.03 -14.86 -72.27
C ASN A 684 70.19 -14.83 -73.55
N LEU A 685 69.71 -13.64 -73.95
CA LEU A 685 68.96 -13.48 -75.19
C LEU A 685 69.87 -13.70 -76.40
N LEU A 686 71.06 -13.10 -76.42
CA LEU A 686 72.02 -13.22 -77.52
C LEU A 686 72.54 -14.64 -77.68
N SER A 687 72.90 -15.30 -76.57
CA SER A 687 73.34 -16.70 -76.57
C SER A 687 72.26 -17.61 -77.14
N ASN A 688 71.00 -17.41 -76.76
CA ASN A 688 69.88 -18.14 -77.36
C ASN A 688 69.73 -17.84 -78.86
N ALA A 689 69.80 -16.59 -79.27
CA ALA A 689 69.68 -16.20 -80.67
C ALA A 689 70.78 -16.86 -81.55
N VAL A 690 72.05 -16.81 -81.12
CA VAL A 690 73.18 -17.44 -81.82
C VAL A 690 73.10 -18.97 -81.79
N LYS A 691 72.63 -19.55 -80.68
CA LYS A 691 72.46 -21.01 -80.56
C LYS A 691 71.46 -21.55 -81.56
N TYR A 692 70.34 -20.86 -81.77
CA TYR A 692 69.24 -21.33 -82.62
C TYR A 692 69.26 -20.79 -84.04
N THR A 693 70.20 -19.90 -84.37
CA THR A 693 70.44 -19.45 -85.75
C THR A 693 71.36 -20.44 -86.47
N ASN A 694 71.03 -20.73 -87.74
CA ASN A 694 71.81 -21.65 -88.59
C ASN A 694 73.15 -21.03 -89.01
N ILE A 695 74.10 -21.87 -89.40
CA ILE A 695 75.43 -21.46 -89.89
C ILE A 695 75.25 -20.50 -91.08
N GLY A 696 75.91 -19.34 -91.04
CA GLY A 696 75.81 -18.31 -92.08
C GLY A 696 74.59 -17.37 -91.97
N GLY A 697 73.82 -17.43 -90.87
CA GLY A 697 72.69 -16.53 -90.62
C GLY A 697 73.10 -15.17 -90.07
N GLU A 698 72.12 -14.29 -89.83
CA GLU A 698 72.30 -12.97 -89.20
C GLU A 698 71.49 -12.91 -87.91
N VAL A 699 72.04 -12.25 -86.89
CA VAL A 699 71.34 -11.92 -85.64
C VAL A 699 71.48 -10.42 -85.41
N LEU A 700 70.35 -9.74 -85.25
CA LEU A 700 70.31 -8.31 -84.96
C LEU A 700 69.83 -8.07 -83.53
N ASP A 701 70.68 -7.47 -82.71
CA ASP A 701 70.31 -6.98 -81.38
C ASP A 701 69.69 -5.57 -81.47
N ARG A 702 68.49 -5.40 -80.93
CA ARG A 702 67.84 -4.10 -80.80
C ARG A 702 67.46 -3.86 -79.34
N ALA A 703 68.10 -2.85 -78.76
CA ALA A 703 67.71 -2.26 -77.49
C ALA A 703 67.17 -0.86 -77.75
N PHE A 704 65.97 -0.55 -77.26
CA PHE A 704 65.40 0.80 -77.37
C PHE A 704 64.75 1.25 -76.07
N GLY A 705 65.01 2.51 -75.70
CA GLY A 705 64.35 3.18 -74.59
C GLY A 705 62.93 3.60 -74.97
N THR A 706 62.02 3.65 -73.99
CA THR A 706 60.68 4.23 -74.19
C THR A 706 60.59 5.58 -73.47
N ASN A 707 60.32 6.67 -74.19
CA ASN A 707 60.29 8.05 -73.67
C ASN A 707 59.13 8.36 -72.69
N GLN A 708 58.49 7.34 -72.09
CA GLN A 708 57.42 7.50 -71.09
C GLN A 708 57.78 6.84 -69.74
N GLY A 709 59.07 6.77 -69.39
CA GLY A 709 59.49 6.21 -68.09
C GLY A 709 59.16 4.72 -67.93
N GLY A 710 59.26 3.96 -69.02
CA GLY A 710 59.04 2.52 -69.05
C GLY A 710 60.34 1.73 -69.24
N SER A 711 60.36 0.50 -68.71
CA SER A 711 61.50 -0.42 -68.74
C SER A 711 62.07 -0.59 -70.16
N PRO A 712 63.41 -0.68 -70.32
CA PRO A 712 64.02 -0.92 -71.62
C PRO A 712 63.47 -2.21 -72.24
N ARG A 713 63.19 -2.19 -73.54
CA ARG A 713 62.80 -3.38 -74.28
C ARG A 713 64.02 -3.89 -75.03
N ILE A 714 64.35 -5.15 -74.77
CA ILE A 714 65.49 -5.85 -75.35
C ILE A 714 64.92 -7.04 -76.10
N GLY A 715 65.24 -7.14 -77.38
CA GLY A 715 64.76 -8.21 -78.24
C GLY A 715 65.73 -8.46 -79.39
N ASN A 716 65.84 -9.74 -79.77
CA ASN A 716 66.69 -10.18 -80.86
C ASN A 716 65.79 -10.69 -81.99
N GLU A 717 66.13 -10.36 -83.24
CA GLU A 717 65.50 -10.90 -84.45
C GLU A 717 66.43 -11.84 -85.21
#